data_AF-A0ABD3W6N7-F1
#
_entry.id   AF-A0ABD3W6N7-F1
#
_cell.length_a   1.000
_cell.length_b   1.000
_cell.length_c   1.000
_cell.angle_alpha   90.00
_cell.angle_beta   90.00
_cell.angle_gamma   90.00
#
_symmetry.space_group_name_H-M   'P 1'
#
loop_
_entity.id
_entity.type
_entity.pdbx_description
1 polymer ?
#
loop_
_entity_poly.entity_id
_entity_poly.type
_entity_poly.pdbx_seq_one_letter_code
_entity_poly.pdbx_strand_id
1 'polypeptide(L)'
;MADFLAENNQCGQNILRLVSRGNAILAELLRLSDFIPPVFKLENSQDKAKYGEIISDFSYFKNAEYFDNKIDTKTELQDLDEEFKDNHIEILTRFFQAFTCVHKYITDLIRFLEDLEEGIYIQQTLESVLLNDDGKQLMCESLFLYGVMLLVIDMRIDGMVRERMLVSYYRYSAQKAASGDSNVDDVCKLLRSTGYSSAPGAKRPLSYPESYFSRIPVRGDFVDMVIGRLRSDDVYNQISVYPLPEHRSTALATQASMLYVILYFDPDILHNQQARMREIVDKHFPDNWVISVYMGITVNLLDAWSPYKAAVTALNNTLDTGNIRELSAKFSTKVGKLKPVLDKHLKEGVLIEEFVLDNIAKLINIIRDGNVTLRWLMLHTTQLSPSAEMNKRCKMLREQVLADSKYDPLAVFELLLNTAHFEFKLKEMFKQMLSEKQEKWETYKKEGGERIQELSEVFSGTKPLTRVEKNDNLQAWFAEMAKQISSLNYDDPTSAGRKIVQLIQALEEVQEFHQLESNLQVCQFLADTRKYLHQMIRTINIKEEVLIAIQIVADLSYAWEIIDSYTSYMQEGVRRDPSLVIKLRATFLKMASALEQPLLRINQANSPDLISVSQYYSGELVGYVRKVLQIIPRSMFGLLDKIITLQTTQIKEVPTRLEKDKMKEFAQLDDRYQVAKLTHSISVFTEGILMMKTTLVGIIKIDPKQLLEDGIRKELVQQVALALHQGLIFNPKAKVG
;
A
#
# COMPACT_ATOMS: atom_id res chain seq x y z
N MET A 1 -28.81 8.07 -15.35
CA MET A 1 -28.07 9.34 -15.22
C MET A 1 -26.85 9.21 -16.11
N ALA A 2 -26.50 10.22 -16.90
CA ALA A 2 -25.26 10.18 -17.68
C ALA A 2 -24.07 10.04 -16.73
N ASP A 3 -23.07 9.23 -17.12
CA ASP A 3 -21.84 9.05 -16.37
C ASP A 3 -21.16 10.41 -16.14
N PHE A 4 -20.89 10.76 -14.88
CA PHE A 4 -20.33 12.07 -14.53
C PHE A 4 -18.91 12.25 -15.09
N LEU A 5 -18.17 11.15 -15.23
CA LEU A 5 -16.82 11.12 -15.76
C LEU A 5 -16.78 10.84 -17.26
N ALA A 6 -17.92 10.85 -17.96
CA ALA A 6 -17.93 10.74 -19.40
C ALA A 6 -17.17 11.90 -20.08
N GLU A 7 -16.53 11.63 -21.22
CA GLU A 7 -15.72 12.62 -21.95
C GLU A 7 -16.52 13.87 -22.38
N ASN A 8 -17.83 13.72 -22.57
CA ASN A 8 -18.72 14.82 -22.93
C ASN A 8 -19.14 15.69 -21.73
N ASN A 9 -18.91 15.26 -20.49
CA ASN A 9 -19.18 16.05 -19.30
C ASN A 9 -17.94 16.87 -18.90
N GLN A 10 -17.84 18.09 -19.43
CA GLN A 10 -16.71 18.98 -19.16
C GLN A 10 -16.54 19.32 -17.68
N CYS A 11 -17.62 19.40 -16.90
CA CYS A 11 -17.54 19.64 -15.46
C CYS A 11 -16.79 18.52 -14.75
N GLY A 12 -17.22 17.27 -14.98
CA GLY A 12 -16.58 16.09 -14.42
C GLY A 12 -15.14 15.91 -14.89
N GLN A 13 -14.86 16.15 -16.17
CA GLN A 13 -13.51 16.08 -16.73
C GLN A 13 -12.56 17.13 -16.13
N ASN A 14 -13.03 18.36 -15.90
CA ASN A 14 -12.19 19.42 -15.35
C ASN A 14 -11.79 19.14 -13.91
N ILE A 15 -12.74 18.74 -13.05
CA ILE A 15 -12.40 18.37 -11.66
C ILE A 15 -11.57 17.09 -11.59
N LEU A 16 -11.82 16.10 -12.46
CA LEU A 16 -11.01 14.89 -12.56
C LEU A 16 -9.55 15.21 -12.93
N ARG A 17 -9.34 16.09 -13.92
CA ARG A 17 -8.00 16.56 -14.30
C ARG A 17 -7.30 17.32 -13.18
N LEU A 18 -8.04 18.15 -12.44
CA LEU A 18 -7.51 18.83 -11.25
C LEU A 18 -7.01 17.82 -10.22
N VAL A 19 -7.85 16.86 -9.81
CA VAL A 19 -7.48 15.83 -8.82
C VAL A 19 -6.33 14.94 -9.31
N SER A 20 -6.33 14.56 -10.59
CA SER A 20 -5.22 13.85 -11.24
C SER A 20 -3.90 14.64 -11.09
N ARG A 21 -3.91 15.93 -11.45
CA ARG A 21 -2.74 16.80 -11.32
C ARG A 21 -2.30 16.93 -9.85
N GLY A 22 -3.24 16.93 -8.90
CA GLY A 22 -2.91 16.97 -7.48
C GLY A 22 -2.08 15.79 -7.01
N ASN A 23 -2.42 14.57 -7.43
CA ASN A 23 -1.63 13.37 -7.14
C ASN A 23 -0.24 13.43 -7.79
N ALA A 24 -0.14 13.96 -9.02
CA ALA A 24 1.15 14.14 -9.71
C ALA A 24 2.06 15.16 -9.00
N ILE A 25 1.50 16.29 -8.52
CA ILE A 25 2.23 17.29 -7.75
C ILE A 25 2.78 16.69 -6.45
N LEU A 26 1.96 15.93 -5.71
CA LEU A 26 2.42 15.28 -4.48
C LEU A 26 3.55 14.28 -4.72
N ALA A 27 3.46 13.48 -5.78
CA ALA A 27 4.53 12.56 -6.15
C ALA A 27 5.83 13.30 -6.50
N GLU A 28 5.74 14.43 -7.22
CA GLU A 28 6.91 15.24 -7.54
C GLU A 28 7.50 15.94 -6.31
N LEU A 29 6.67 16.44 -5.39
CA LEU A 29 7.14 17.02 -4.12
C LEU A 29 7.87 16.01 -3.25
N LEU A 30 7.31 14.80 -3.11
CA LEU A 30 7.96 13.72 -2.38
C LEU A 30 9.27 13.31 -3.04
N ARG A 31 9.27 13.14 -4.37
CA ARG A 31 10.48 12.85 -5.15
C ARG A 31 11.55 13.92 -4.93
N LEU A 32 11.21 15.19 -5.07
CA LEU A 32 12.16 16.30 -4.91
C LEU A 32 12.70 16.41 -3.48
N SER A 33 11.91 16.00 -2.47
CA SER A 33 12.38 16.05 -1.08
C SER A 33 13.63 15.20 -0.83
N ASP A 34 13.86 14.15 -1.62
CA ASP A 34 15.06 13.31 -1.53
C ASP A 34 16.28 13.92 -2.24
N PHE A 35 16.07 14.96 -3.07
CA PHE A 35 17.11 15.63 -3.87
C PHE A 35 17.39 17.07 -3.43
N ILE A 36 17.02 17.44 -2.19
CA ILE A 36 17.37 18.76 -1.63
C ILE A 36 18.90 18.86 -1.52
N PRO A 37 19.56 19.83 -2.20
CA PRO A 37 21.01 19.95 -2.13
C PRO A 37 21.46 20.27 -0.69
N PRO A 38 22.41 19.50 -0.10
CA PRO A 38 22.80 19.66 1.30
C PRO A 38 23.29 21.07 1.67
N VAL A 39 23.92 21.76 0.70
CA VAL A 39 24.45 23.13 0.87
C VAL A 39 23.38 24.15 1.30
N PHE A 40 22.10 23.96 0.94
CA PHE A 40 21.03 24.87 1.36
C PHE A 40 20.60 24.70 2.81
N LYS A 41 20.90 23.54 3.42
CA LYS A 41 20.65 23.32 4.85
C LYS A 41 21.58 24.16 5.71
N LEU A 42 22.82 24.36 5.26
CA LEU A 42 23.88 25.04 6.00
C LEU A 42 24.01 24.47 7.43
N GLU A 43 24.03 23.15 7.58
CA GLU A 43 24.18 22.50 8.89
C GLU A 43 25.64 22.48 9.35
N ASN A 44 26.56 22.23 8.41
CA ASN A 44 27.99 22.06 8.71
C ASN A 44 28.74 23.39 8.72
N SER A 45 29.74 23.52 9.60
CA SER A 45 30.58 24.72 9.71
C SER A 45 31.35 25.03 8.42
N GLN A 46 31.71 24.00 7.63
CA GLN A 46 32.38 24.17 6.34
C GLN A 46 31.45 24.83 5.31
N ASP A 47 30.22 24.34 5.18
CA ASP A 47 29.23 24.90 4.24
C ASP A 47 28.84 26.32 4.64
N LYS A 48 28.69 26.60 5.95
CA LYS A 48 28.44 27.95 6.46
C LYS A 48 29.58 28.91 6.11
N ALA A 49 30.83 28.49 6.30
CA ALA A 49 31.98 29.32 6.01
C ALA A 49 32.16 29.57 4.51
N LYS A 50 31.87 28.55 3.68
CA LYS A 50 32.03 28.64 2.22
C LYS A 50 30.87 29.35 1.53
N TYR A 51 29.63 28.93 1.76
CA TYR A 51 28.45 29.37 0.99
C TYR A 51 27.54 30.35 1.74
N GLY A 52 27.77 30.56 3.04
CA GLY A 52 26.88 31.39 3.87
C GLY A 52 26.82 32.86 3.48
N GLU A 53 27.82 33.39 2.74
CA GLU A 53 27.77 34.77 2.25
C GLU A 53 26.94 34.95 0.97
N ILE A 54 26.74 33.89 0.18
CA ILE A 54 26.01 33.95 -1.10
C ILE A 54 24.56 33.41 -0.99
N ILE A 55 24.32 32.49 -0.04
CA ILE A 55 22.99 31.93 0.19
C ILE A 55 22.21 32.83 1.16
N SER A 56 21.12 33.41 0.67
CA SER A 56 20.23 34.29 1.45
C SER A 56 18.83 33.70 1.55
N ASP A 57 18.12 33.98 2.64
CA ASP A 57 16.69 33.67 2.81
C ASP A 57 15.81 34.86 2.37
N PHE A 58 14.51 34.85 2.72
CA PHE A 58 13.58 35.91 2.31
C PHE A 58 13.93 37.31 2.85
N SER A 59 14.91 37.45 3.75
CA SER A 59 15.50 38.75 4.08
C SER A 59 16.12 39.46 2.87
N TYR A 60 16.54 38.71 1.83
CA TYR A 60 17.02 39.25 0.57
C TYR A 60 16.04 40.24 -0.06
N PHE A 61 14.75 39.89 -0.13
CA PHE A 61 13.73 40.73 -0.76
C PHE A 61 13.49 42.07 -0.05
N LYS A 62 13.96 42.21 1.20
CA LYS A 62 13.88 43.49 1.94
C LYS A 62 15.07 44.40 1.65
N ASN A 63 16.25 43.84 1.43
CA ASN A 63 17.52 44.56 1.30
C ASN A 63 18.38 44.03 0.14
N ALA A 64 17.80 43.85 -1.05
CA ALA A 64 18.47 43.23 -2.19
C ALA A 64 19.82 43.90 -2.53
N GLU A 65 19.83 45.23 -2.58
CA GLU A 65 21.05 46.03 -2.84
C GLU A 65 22.20 45.71 -1.88
N TYR A 66 21.92 45.43 -0.61
CA TYR A 66 22.98 45.10 0.35
C TYR A 66 23.62 43.75 0.02
N PHE A 67 22.82 42.74 -0.31
CA PHE A 67 23.30 41.41 -0.63
C PHE A 67 24.05 41.40 -1.98
N ASP A 68 23.50 42.06 -2.99
CA ASP A 68 24.10 42.13 -4.32
C ASP A 68 25.43 42.91 -4.27
N ASN A 69 25.47 44.09 -3.61
CA ASN A 69 26.72 44.83 -3.43
C ASN A 69 27.78 44.04 -2.66
N LYS A 70 27.37 43.22 -1.67
CA LYS A 70 28.31 42.39 -0.90
C LYS A 70 29.00 41.35 -1.79
N ILE A 71 28.28 40.79 -2.76
CA ILE A 71 28.80 39.81 -3.71
C ILE A 71 29.63 40.53 -4.79
N ASP A 72 29.11 41.63 -5.35
CA ASP A 72 29.74 42.36 -6.45
C ASP A 72 31.06 43.04 -6.08
N THR A 73 31.25 43.38 -4.80
CA THR A 73 32.48 44.03 -4.32
C THR A 73 33.66 43.08 -4.12
N LYS A 74 33.43 41.76 -4.10
CA LYS A 74 34.48 40.76 -3.89
C LYS A 74 34.53 39.76 -5.05
N THR A 75 35.61 39.77 -5.83
CA THR A 75 35.80 38.84 -6.95
C THR A 75 35.70 37.37 -6.53
N GLU A 76 36.24 37.01 -5.35
CA GLU A 76 36.13 35.65 -4.82
C GLU A 76 34.67 35.18 -4.61
N LEU A 77 33.77 36.10 -4.24
CA LEU A 77 32.35 35.77 -4.07
C LEU A 77 31.61 35.71 -5.40
N GLN A 78 32.01 36.52 -6.39
CA GLN A 78 31.46 36.47 -7.75
C GLN A 78 31.75 35.12 -8.40
N ASP A 79 33.03 34.70 -8.38
CA ASP A 79 33.46 33.41 -8.92
C ASP A 79 32.72 32.25 -8.23
N LEU A 80 32.56 32.34 -6.90
CA LEU A 80 31.87 31.33 -6.12
C LEU A 80 30.35 31.31 -6.39
N ASP A 81 29.71 32.46 -6.58
CA ASP A 81 28.27 32.57 -6.88
C ASP A 81 27.97 32.06 -8.30
N GLU A 82 28.87 32.28 -9.27
CA GLU A 82 28.79 31.73 -10.63
C GLU A 82 28.96 30.21 -10.63
N GLU A 83 30.00 29.68 -9.95
CA GLU A 83 30.18 28.23 -9.77
C GLU A 83 28.96 27.60 -9.06
N PHE A 84 28.43 28.28 -8.04
CA PHE A 84 27.28 27.79 -7.30
C PHE A 84 26.01 27.74 -8.17
N LYS A 85 25.78 28.77 -8.98
CA LYS A 85 24.69 28.84 -9.95
C LYS A 85 24.76 27.68 -10.94
N ASP A 86 25.90 27.48 -11.60
CA ASP A 86 26.06 26.46 -12.63
C ASP A 86 25.79 25.05 -12.10
N ASN A 87 26.17 24.79 -10.85
CA ASN A 87 25.95 23.50 -10.20
C ASN A 87 24.50 23.25 -9.75
N HIS A 88 23.71 24.30 -9.49
CA HIS A 88 22.41 24.15 -8.81
C HIS A 88 21.21 24.69 -9.59
N ILE A 89 21.39 25.45 -10.67
CA ILE A 89 20.27 26.12 -11.37
C ILE A 89 19.22 25.13 -11.91
N GLU A 90 19.62 23.96 -12.39
CA GLU A 90 18.69 22.95 -12.92
C GLU A 90 17.77 22.41 -11.82
N ILE A 91 18.35 22.01 -10.68
CA ILE A 91 17.57 21.48 -9.55
C ILE A 91 16.70 22.58 -8.93
N LEU A 92 17.21 23.81 -8.80
CA LEU A 92 16.45 24.96 -8.32
C LEU A 92 15.26 25.28 -9.22
N THR A 93 15.44 25.20 -10.55
CA THR A 93 14.35 25.38 -11.53
C THR A 93 13.25 24.34 -11.31
N ARG A 94 13.63 23.08 -11.07
CA ARG A 94 12.69 21.99 -10.84
C ARG A 94 11.90 22.18 -9.53
N PHE A 95 12.56 22.59 -8.44
CA PHE A 95 11.88 22.96 -7.19
C PHE A 95 10.90 24.12 -7.40
N PHE A 96 11.33 25.19 -8.08
CA PHE A 96 10.48 26.34 -8.36
C PHE A 96 9.25 25.97 -9.20
N GLN A 97 9.40 25.11 -10.21
CA GLN A 97 8.28 24.60 -11.01
C GLN A 97 7.29 23.81 -10.16
N ALA A 98 7.75 22.89 -9.31
CA ALA A 98 6.88 22.13 -8.42
C ALA A 98 6.10 23.05 -7.47
N PHE A 99 6.77 24.04 -6.89
CA PHE A 99 6.15 25.07 -6.06
C PHE A 99 5.12 25.93 -6.81
N THR A 100 5.41 26.29 -8.05
CA THR A 100 4.47 26.99 -8.93
C THR A 100 3.24 26.12 -9.24
N CYS A 101 3.42 24.82 -9.43
CA CYS A 101 2.32 23.89 -9.64
C CYS A 101 1.38 23.80 -8.42
N VAL A 102 1.89 23.88 -7.18
CA VAL A 102 1.08 23.92 -5.96
C VAL A 102 0.21 25.19 -5.92
N HIS A 103 0.79 26.35 -6.20
CA HIS A 103 0.04 27.60 -6.28
C HIS A 103 -1.03 27.54 -7.39
N LYS A 104 -0.64 27.09 -8.59
CA LYS A 104 -1.56 26.94 -9.72
C LYS A 104 -2.69 25.96 -9.42
N TYR A 105 -2.42 24.90 -8.66
CA TYR A 105 -3.42 23.92 -8.27
C TYR A 105 -4.61 24.58 -7.57
N ILE A 106 -4.33 25.38 -6.53
CA ILE A 106 -5.38 26.02 -5.74
C ILE A 106 -6.06 27.16 -6.50
N THR A 107 -5.31 27.93 -7.29
CA THR A 107 -5.91 28.98 -8.14
C THR A 107 -6.89 28.38 -9.15
N ASP A 108 -6.53 27.27 -9.81
CA ASP A 108 -7.43 26.61 -10.77
C ASP A 108 -8.63 25.94 -10.06
N LEU A 109 -8.47 25.45 -8.83
CA LEU A 109 -9.60 24.94 -8.03
C LEU A 109 -10.57 26.06 -7.68
N ILE A 110 -10.07 27.21 -7.23
CA ILE A 110 -10.90 28.40 -6.94
C ILE A 110 -11.64 28.83 -8.20
N ARG A 111 -10.95 28.92 -9.34
CA ARG A 111 -11.56 29.23 -10.62
C ARG A 111 -12.63 28.21 -11.02
N PHE A 112 -12.40 26.92 -10.84
CA PHE A 112 -13.41 25.90 -11.10
C PHE A 112 -14.68 26.09 -10.26
N LEU A 113 -14.53 26.51 -8.99
CA LEU A 113 -15.65 26.82 -8.11
C LEU A 113 -16.38 28.12 -8.51
N GLU A 114 -15.67 29.09 -9.08
CA GLU A 114 -16.25 30.31 -9.67
C GLU A 114 -17.02 29.96 -10.94
N ASP A 115 -16.44 29.16 -11.84
CA ASP A 115 -17.10 28.68 -13.07
C ASP A 115 -18.41 27.93 -12.78
N LEU A 116 -18.48 27.16 -11.68
CA LEU A 116 -19.69 26.49 -11.21
C LEU A 116 -20.76 27.47 -10.71
N GLU A 117 -20.34 28.55 -10.05
CA GLU A 117 -21.24 29.57 -9.51
C GLU A 117 -21.78 30.48 -10.62
N GLU A 118 -20.94 30.83 -11.60
CA GLU A 118 -21.31 31.59 -12.80
C GLU A 118 -22.16 30.77 -13.79
N GLY A 119 -22.32 29.46 -13.56
CA GLY A 119 -23.13 28.59 -14.39
C GLY A 119 -22.50 28.27 -15.76
N ILE A 120 -21.16 28.31 -15.87
CA ILE A 120 -20.42 27.96 -17.09
C ILE A 120 -20.69 26.50 -17.48
N TYR A 121 -20.81 25.62 -16.49
CA TYR A 121 -21.19 24.24 -16.70
C TYR A 121 -22.71 24.11 -16.74
N ILE A 122 -23.26 23.98 -17.95
CA ILE A 122 -24.70 23.85 -18.18
C ILE A 122 -25.27 22.70 -17.33
N GLN A 123 -26.31 23.00 -16.53
CA GLN A 123 -27.00 22.05 -15.63
C GLN A 123 -26.13 21.48 -14.49
N GLN A 124 -24.97 22.07 -14.21
CA GLN A 124 -24.15 21.69 -13.06
C GLN A 124 -23.99 22.87 -12.11
N THR A 125 -24.29 22.62 -10.83
CA THR A 125 -24.01 23.52 -9.71
C THR A 125 -23.14 22.79 -8.70
N LEU A 126 -22.65 23.52 -7.69
CA LEU A 126 -21.89 22.90 -6.61
C LEU A 126 -22.69 21.77 -5.92
N GLU A 127 -23.98 21.99 -5.69
CA GLU A 127 -24.88 21.02 -5.06
C GLU A 127 -25.12 19.80 -5.94
N SER A 128 -25.32 19.99 -7.26
CA SER A 128 -25.55 18.86 -8.16
C SER A 128 -24.32 17.96 -8.27
N VAL A 129 -23.12 18.54 -8.28
CA VAL A 129 -21.85 17.80 -8.28
C VAL A 129 -21.68 17.02 -6.99
N LEU A 130 -22.00 17.62 -5.83
CA LEU A 130 -21.91 16.96 -4.53
C LEU A 130 -23.01 15.91 -4.27
N LEU A 131 -24.08 15.88 -5.06
CA LEU A 131 -25.08 14.81 -5.04
C LEU A 131 -24.67 13.61 -5.91
N ASN A 132 -23.74 13.80 -6.85
CA ASN A 132 -23.21 12.73 -7.66
C ASN A 132 -22.14 11.91 -6.90
N ASP A 133 -22.12 10.59 -7.08
CA ASP A 133 -21.19 9.70 -6.36
C ASP A 133 -19.71 9.94 -6.70
N ASP A 134 -19.38 10.19 -7.98
CA ASP A 134 -18.02 10.53 -8.40
C ASP A 134 -17.70 11.99 -8.10
N GLY A 135 -18.66 12.89 -8.34
CA GLY A 135 -18.52 14.32 -8.09
C GLY A 135 -18.17 14.62 -6.63
N LYS A 136 -18.91 14.04 -5.67
CA LYS A 136 -18.63 14.24 -4.23
C LYS A 136 -17.25 13.71 -3.83
N GLN A 137 -16.80 12.59 -4.40
CA GLN A 137 -15.46 12.07 -4.15
C GLN A 137 -14.39 13.05 -4.65
N LEU A 138 -14.50 13.50 -5.91
CA LEU A 138 -13.52 14.39 -6.52
C LEU A 138 -13.47 15.77 -5.83
N MET A 139 -14.61 16.28 -5.37
CA MET A 139 -14.66 17.54 -4.60
C MET A 139 -14.02 17.41 -3.20
N CYS A 140 -14.18 16.26 -2.54
CA CYS A 140 -13.48 15.99 -1.27
C CYS A 140 -11.98 15.82 -1.49
N GLU A 141 -11.60 15.04 -2.51
CA GLU A 141 -10.21 14.77 -2.87
C GLU A 141 -9.47 16.05 -3.29
N SER A 142 -10.11 16.98 -3.98
CA SER A 142 -9.46 18.21 -4.44
C SER A 142 -8.98 19.11 -3.29
N LEU A 143 -9.85 19.33 -2.30
CA LEU A 143 -9.50 20.11 -1.11
C LEU A 143 -8.51 19.37 -0.21
N PHE A 144 -8.69 18.04 -0.07
CA PHE A 144 -7.78 17.19 0.68
C PHE A 144 -6.36 17.23 0.11
N LEU A 145 -6.19 17.03 -1.20
CA LEU A 145 -4.89 16.99 -1.85
C LEU A 145 -4.14 18.31 -1.69
N TYR A 146 -4.82 19.46 -1.79
CA TYR A 146 -4.19 20.76 -1.52
C TYR A 146 -3.68 20.84 -0.08
N GLY A 147 -4.51 20.49 0.91
CA GLY A 147 -4.10 20.47 2.31
C GLY A 147 -2.90 19.53 2.56
N VAL A 148 -2.88 18.35 1.93
CA VAL A 148 -1.75 17.42 1.99
C VAL A 148 -0.50 18.02 1.35
N MET A 149 -0.60 18.73 0.22
CA MET A 149 0.56 19.41 -0.38
C MET A 149 1.21 20.36 0.61
N LEU A 150 0.42 21.22 1.27
CA LEU A 150 0.94 22.16 2.27
C LEU A 150 1.68 21.43 3.41
N LEU A 151 1.05 20.39 3.97
CA LEU A 151 1.64 19.60 5.06
C LEU A 151 2.91 18.86 4.63
N VAL A 152 2.91 18.24 3.45
CA VAL A 152 4.08 17.51 2.92
C VAL A 152 5.25 18.45 2.68
N ILE A 153 5.02 19.63 2.12
CA ILE A 153 6.09 20.60 1.87
C ILE A 153 6.74 21.00 3.21
N ASP A 154 5.97 21.34 4.24
CA ASP A 154 6.51 21.69 5.57
C ASP A 154 7.21 20.51 6.26
N MET A 155 6.69 19.29 6.10
CA MET A 155 7.25 18.10 6.71
C MET A 155 8.58 17.66 6.09
N ARG A 156 8.69 17.79 4.76
CA ARG A 156 9.81 17.24 3.99
C ARG A 156 10.83 18.28 3.54
N ILE A 157 10.45 19.55 3.46
CA ILE A 157 11.32 20.65 3.01
C ILE A 157 11.26 21.78 4.04
N ASP A 158 12.30 21.87 4.87
CA ASP A 158 12.39 22.86 5.96
C ASP A 158 12.16 24.30 5.45
N GLY A 159 11.43 25.10 6.23
CA GLY A 159 11.04 26.45 5.86
C GLY A 159 12.22 27.33 5.41
N MET A 160 13.34 27.30 6.14
CA MET A 160 14.51 28.11 5.79
C MET A 160 15.19 27.61 4.51
N VAL A 161 15.19 26.30 4.29
CA VAL A 161 15.75 25.69 3.09
C VAL A 161 14.92 26.08 1.85
N ARG A 162 13.58 26.06 1.96
CA ARG A 162 12.68 26.54 0.89
C ARG A 162 12.95 28.00 0.53
N GLU A 163 13.02 28.87 1.54
CA GLU A 163 13.26 30.30 1.32
C GLU A 163 14.59 30.54 0.59
N ARG A 164 15.66 29.86 1.04
CA ARG A 164 16.99 29.96 0.41
C ARG A 164 17.01 29.47 -1.03
N MET A 165 16.36 28.35 -1.32
CA MET A 165 16.26 27.84 -2.69
C MET A 165 15.48 28.79 -3.60
N LEU A 166 14.35 29.33 -3.12
CA LEU A 166 13.53 30.28 -3.87
C LEU A 166 14.27 31.59 -4.16
N VAL A 167 15.01 32.12 -3.18
CA VAL A 167 15.82 33.33 -3.36
C VAL A 167 16.98 33.09 -4.33
N SER A 168 17.67 31.95 -4.21
CA SER A 168 18.76 31.60 -5.12
C SER A 168 18.26 31.43 -6.55
N TYR A 169 17.11 30.76 -6.74
CA TYR A 169 16.46 30.67 -8.04
C TYR A 169 16.10 32.06 -8.61
N TYR A 170 15.53 32.94 -7.78
CA TYR A 170 15.16 34.30 -8.17
C TYR A 170 16.39 35.11 -8.62
N ARG A 171 17.48 35.11 -7.83
CA ARG A 171 18.73 35.80 -8.14
C ARG A 171 19.32 35.31 -9.47
N TYR A 172 19.41 34.00 -9.67
CA TYR A 172 20.01 33.42 -10.87
C TYR A 172 19.14 33.50 -12.12
N SER A 173 17.83 33.68 -11.93
CA SER A 173 16.84 33.75 -13.02
C SER A 173 16.30 35.17 -13.25
N ALA A 174 16.97 36.21 -12.74
CA ALA A 174 16.50 37.60 -12.77
C ALA A 174 16.09 38.10 -14.18
N GLN A 175 16.72 37.62 -15.26
CA GLN A 175 16.32 37.93 -16.64
C GLN A 175 14.95 37.32 -17.05
N LYS A 176 14.57 36.17 -16.48
CA LYS A 176 13.24 35.54 -16.64
C LYS A 176 12.20 36.08 -15.65
N ALA A 177 12.63 36.62 -14.51
CA ALA A 177 11.74 37.29 -13.54
C ALA A 177 11.32 38.69 -14.03
N ALA A 178 12.16 39.37 -14.81
CA ALA A 178 11.88 40.67 -15.40
C ALA A 178 10.83 40.66 -16.54
N SER A 179 10.47 39.48 -17.08
CA SER A 179 9.50 39.36 -18.17
C SER A 179 8.03 39.39 -17.73
N GLY A 180 7.72 39.74 -16.48
CA GLY A 180 6.34 39.97 -15.99
C GLY A 180 5.47 38.71 -15.87
N ASP A 181 5.99 37.54 -16.21
CA ASP A 181 5.24 36.28 -16.36
C ASP A 181 5.43 35.31 -15.17
N SER A 182 6.07 35.77 -14.10
CA SER A 182 6.47 34.92 -12.99
C SER A 182 5.61 35.21 -11.75
N ASN A 183 4.71 34.30 -11.39
CA ASN A 183 3.95 34.28 -10.12
C ASN A 183 4.87 34.09 -8.88
N VAL A 184 6.12 34.54 -8.94
CA VAL A 184 7.17 34.32 -7.93
C VAL A 184 6.74 34.89 -6.58
N ASP A 185 6.16 36.09 -6.57
CA ASP A 185 5.73 36.74 -5.34
C ASP A 185 4.65 35.92 -4.63
N ASP A 186 3.67 35.41 -5.37
CA ASP A 186 2.58 34.62 -4.78
C ASP A 186 3.05 33.23 -4.36
N VAL A 187 3.96 32.61 -5.12
CA VAL A 187 4.65 31.38 -4.72
C VAL A 187 5.46 31.60 -3.43
N CYS A 188 6.20 32.71 -3.33
CA CYS A 188 6.97 33.05 -2.11
C CYS A 188 6.05 33.35 -0.92
N LYS A 189 4.93 34.05 -1.12
CA LYS A 189 3.92 34.27 -0.07
C LYS A 189 3.37 32.94 0.43
N LEU A 190 3.02 32.02 -0.49
CA LEU A 190 2.52 30.70 -0.15
C LEU A 190 3.56 29.85 0.57
N LEU A 191 4.84 29.92 0.20
CA LEU A 191 5.88 29.01 0.72
C LEU A 191 6.79 29.60 1.80
N ARG A 192 6.49 30.81 2.27
CA ARG A 192 7.16 31.43 3.41
C ARG A 192 7.24 30.47 4.60
N SER A 193 8.37 30.50 5.32
CA SER A 193 8.55 29.68 6.51
C SER A 193 7.39 29.86 7.49
N THR A 194 6.82 28.74 7.93
CA THR A 194 5.76 28.67 8.95
C THR A 194 6.36 28.61 10.36
N GLY A 195 7.69 28.45 10.46
CA GLY A 195 8.38 28.12 11.71
C GLY A 195 8.23 26.65 12.12
N TYR A 196 7.48 25.84 11.37
CA TYR A 196 7.38 24.40 11.61
C TYR A 196 8.71 23.73 11.33
N SER A 197 9.09 22.78 12.17
CA SER A 197 10.27 21.93 11.97
C SER A 197 9.99 20.52 12.45
N SER A 198 10.44 19.53 11.67
CA SER A 198 10.38 18.11 12.01
C SER A 198 11.53 17.64 12.90
N ALA A 199 12.45 18.55 13.27
CA ALA A 199 13.60 18.22 14.10
C ALA A 199 13.20 17.79 15.53
N PRO A 200 13.94 16.85 16.14
CA PRO A 200 13.72 16.49 17.54
C PRO A 200 13.81 17.69 18.48
N GLY A 201 12.78 17.89 19.32
CA GLY A 201 12.72 19.00 20.26
C GLY A 201 12.07 20.28 19.70
N ALA A 202 11.74 20.33 18.41
CA ALA A 202 11.04 21.46 17.82
C ALA A 202 9.61 21.59 18.39
N LYS A 203 9.21 22.83 18.69
CA LYS A 203 7.86 23.13 19.15
C LYS A 203 6.97 23.50 17.97
N ARG A 204 5.72 23.05 18.01
CA ARG A 204 4.70 23.50 17.05
C ARG A 204 4.55 25.03 17.11
N PRO A 205 4.58 25.74 15.97
CA PRO A 205 4.31 27.18 15.92
C PRO A 205 2.89 27.52 16.36
N LEU A 206 2.70 28.77 16.82
CA LEU A 206 1.36 29.28 17.12
C LEU A 206 0.53 29.36 15.83
N SER A 207 -0.75 29.02 15.95
CA SER A 207 -1.71 29.04 14.84
C SER A 207 -1.34 28.16 13.63
N TYR A 208 -0.58 27.10 13.88
CA TYR A 208 -0.23 26.11 12.86
C TYR A 208 -1.06 24.83 13.02
N PRO A 209 -1.61 24.26 11.92
CA PRO A 209 -1.40 24.64 10.52
C PRO A 209 -2.41 25.64 9.95
N GLU A 210 -3.40 26.12 10.71
CA GLU A 210 -4.50 26.93 10.15
C GLU A 210 -4.04 28.23 9.46
N SER A 211 -3.02 28.91 9.99
CA SER A 211 -2.44 30.11 9.36
C SER A 211 -1.73 29.83 8.04
N TYR A 212 -1.26 28.60 7.84
CA TYR A 212 -0.70 28.18 6.56
C TYR A 212 -1.82 27.90 5.55
N PHE A 213 -2.86 27.19 5.99
CA PHE A 213 -4.03 26.87 5.17
C PHE A 213 -4.80 28.13 4.75
N SER A 214 -4.80 29.18 5.59
CA SER A 214 -5.48 30.45 5.30
C SER A 214 -4.72 31.38 4.37
N ARG A 215 -3.50 31.03 3.90
CA ARG A 215 -2.71 31.92 3.02
C ARG A 215 -3.37 32.18 1.68
N ILE A 216 -4.09 31.19 1.15
CA ILE A 216 -4.93 31.31 -0.03
C ILE A 216 -6.34 30.85 0.38
N PRO A 217 -7.29 31.79 0.56
CA PRO A 217 -8.61 31.46 1.07
C PRO A 217 -9.40 30.66 0.03
N VAL A 218 -10.14 29.68 0.52
CA VAL A 218 -11.14 28.92 -0.24
C VAL A 218 -12.52 29.34 0.24
N ARG A 219 -13.52 29.35 -0.66
CA ARG A 219 -14.90 29.74 -0.33
C ARG A 219 -15.44 28.91 0.83
N GLY A 220 -15.90 29.57 1.89
CA GLY A 220 -16.39 28.91 3.11
C GLY A 220 -17.55 27.94 2.86
N ASP A 221 -18.47 28.30 1.96
CA ASP A 221 -19.62 27.45 1.61
C ASP A 221 -19.20 26.12 1.00
N PHE A 222 -18.17 26.12 0.14
CA PHE A 222 -17.61 24.89 -0.42
C PHE A 222 -16.99 24.02 0.68
N VAL A 223 -16.22 24.62 1.58
CA VAL A 223 -15.58 23.91 2.70
C VAL A 223 -16.64 23.29 3.63
N ASP A 224 -17.68 24.04 4.02
CA ASP A 224 -18.76 23.53 4.89
C ASP A 224 -19.56 22.41 4.21
N MET A 225 -19.84 22.53 2.90
CA MET A 225 -20.50 21.46 2.14
C MET A 225 -19.66 20.18 2.06
N VAL A 226 -18.36 20.28 1.79
CA VAL A 226 -17.44 19.13 1.77
C VAL A 226 -17.33 18.48 3.14
N ILE A 227 -17.18 19.27 4.21
CA ILE A 227 -17.19 18.77 5.58
C ILE A 227 -18.52 18.08 5.88
N GLY A 228 -19.65 18.67 5.47
CA GLY A 228 -20.98 18.09 5.62
C GLY A 228 -21.13 16.72 4.98
N ARG A 229 -20.59 16.54 3.76
CA ARG A 229 -20.58 15.25 3.04
C ARG A 229 -19.70 14.22 3.73
N LEU A 230 -18.48 14.57 4.11
CA LEU A 230 -17.56 13.66 4.83
C LEU A 230 -18.09 13.28 6.23
N ARG A 231 -18.90 14.15 6.85
CA ARG A 231 -19.57 13.87 8.12
C ARG A 231 -20.78 12.97 7.95
N SER A 232 -21.62 13.18 6.95
CA SER A 232 -22.91 12.50 6.84
C SER A 232 -22.83 11.20 6.05
N ASP A 233 -22.13 11.21 4.92
CA ASP A 233 -22.20 10.16 3.91
C ASP A 233 -21.15 9.06 4.15
N ASP A 234 -21.26 7.97 3.40
CA ASP A 234 -20.18 7.01 3.12
C ASP A 234 -19.69 7.29 1.71
N VAL A 235 -18.75 8.22 1.58
CA VAL A 235 -18.35 8.82 0.29
C VAL A 235 -17.83 7.77 -0.70
N TYR A 236 -17.26 6.68 -0.19
CA TYR A 236 -16.68 5.58 -0.97
C TYR A 236 -17.50 4.28 -0.91
N ASN A 237 -18.68 4.30 -0.30
CA ASN A 237 -19.57 3.13 -0.15
C ASN A 237 -18.89 1.89 0.50
N GLN A 238 -17.87 2.11 1.34
CA GLN A 238 -17.05 1.03 1.90
C GLN A 238 -17.73 0.27 3.04
N ILE A 239 -18.74 0.84 3.71
CA ILE A 239 -19.45 0.18 4.81
C ILE A 239 -20.08 -1.13 4.33
N SER A 240 -20.56 -1.19 3.08
CA SER A 240 -21.13 -2.40 2.48
C SER A 240 -20.15 -3.60 2.48
N VAL A 241 -18.84 -3.31 2.39
CA VAL A 241 -17.75 -4.30 2.39
C VAL A 241 -17.37 -4.70 3.81
N TYR A 242 -17.73 -3.92 4.83
CA TYR A 242 -17.46 -4.15 6.25
C TYR A 242 -18.79 -4.33 7.03
N PRO A 243 -19.43 -5.50 6.96
CA PRO A 243 -20.76 -5.73 7.53
C PRO A 243 -20.78 -5.72 9.07
N LEU A 244 -19.63 -5.89 9.72
CA LEU A 244 -19.52 -5.85 11.18
C LEU A 244 -19.47 -4.40 11.67
N PRO A 245 -20.38 -3.96 12.56
CA PRO A 245 -20.40 -2.58 13.05
C PRO A 245 -19.09 -2.11 13.68
N GLU A 246 -18.36 -3.03 14.30
CA GLU A 246 -17.05 -2.77 14.90
C GLU A 246 -15.94 -2.44 13.88
N HIS A 247 -16.16 -2.68 12.59
CA HIS A 247 -15.20 -2.35 11.53
C HIS A 247 -15.45 -0.99 10.89
N ARG A 248 -16.47 -0.23 11.37
CA ARG A 248 -16.86 1.06 10.80
C ARG A 248 -15.69 2.05 10.72
N SER A 249 -14.92 2.20 11.78
CA SER A 249 -13.76 3.12 11.81
C SER A 249 -12.72 2.79 10.75
N THR A 250 -12.52 1.50 10.47
CA THR A 250 -11.62 1.04 9.40
C THR A 250 -12.22 1.28 8.02
N ALA A 251 -13.51 0.99 7.84
CA ALA A 251 -14.24 1.24 6.58
C ALA A 251 -14.25 2.73 6.21
N LEU A 252 -14.28 3.62 7.20
CA LEU A 252 -14.31 5.07 6.99
C LEU A 252 -12.93 5.71 7.09
N ALA A 253 -11.85 4.94 7.22
CA ALA A 253 -10.55 5.50 7.56
C ALA A 253 -10.00 6.48 6.50
N THR A 254 -10.24 6.22 5.21
CA THR A 254 -9.80 7.11 4.13
C THR A 254 -10.52 8.46 4.21
N GLN A 255 -11.85 8.47 4.34
CA GLN A 255 -12.61 9.71 4.50
C GLN A 255 -12.33 10.42 5.83
N ALA A 256 -12.06 9.67 6.90
CA ALA A 256 -11.65 10.22 8.19
C ALA A 256 -10.32 10.98 8.07
N SER A 257 -9.36 10.43 7.30
CA SER A 257 -8.09 11.11 7.01
C SER A 257 -8.29 12.41 6.21
N MET A 258 -9.24 12.43 5.26
CA MET A 258 -9.60 13.64 4.52
C MET A 258 -10.19 14.69 5.44
N LEU A 259 -11.15 14.28 6.27
CA LEU A 259 -11.81 15.16 7.21
C LEU A 259 -10.82 15.78 8.20
N TYR A 260 -9.85 15.00 8.71
CA TYR A 260 -8.78 15.53 9.55
C TYR A 260 -8.03 16.71 8.89
N VAL A 261 -7.63 16.56 7.62
CA VAL A 261 -6.91 17.63 6.90
C VAL A 261 -7.84 18.80 6.59
N ILE A 262 -9.07 18.52 6.15
CA ILE A 262 -10.01 19.54 5.68
C ILE A 262 -10.50 20.43 6.82
N LEU A 263 -10.59 19.92 8.05
CA LEU A 263 -10.93 20.71 9.24
C LEU A 263 -9.98 21.90 9.48
N TYR A 264 -8.76 21.89 8.94
CA TYR A 264 -7.85 23.04 9.03
C TYR A 264 -8.22 24.21 8.11
N PHE A 265 -9.10 24.00 7.12
CA PHE A 265 -9.70 25.10 6.35
C PHE A 265 -10.86 25.79 7.08
N ASP A 266 -11.42 25.15 8.13
CA ASP A 266 -12.41 25.74 9.02
C ASP A 266 -12.06 25.48 10.50
N PRO A 267 -11.07 26.21 11.04
CA PRO A 267 -10.58 26.00 12.41
C PRO A 267 -11.61 26.36 13.50
N ASP A 268 -12.68 27.09 13.17
CA ASP A 268 -13.75 27.39 14.14
C ASP A 268 -14.42 26.10 14.63
N ILE A 269 -14.59 25.12 13.73
CA ILE A 269 -15.12 23.80 14.11
C ILE A 269 -14.26 23.16 15.20
N LEU A 270 -12.93 23.19 15.02
CA LEU A 270 -11.96 22.59 15.94
C LEU A 270 -11.93 23.32 17.30
N HIS A 271 -12.04 24.64 17.31
CA HIS A 271 -11.99 25.45 18.55
C HIS A 271 -13.32 25.47 19.31
N ASN A 272 -14.42 25.74 18.62
CA ASN A 272 -15.65 26.25 19.24
C ASN A 272 -16.85 25.30 19.07
N GLN A 273 -16.91 24.51 17.98
CA GLN A 273 -18.12 23.73 17.65
C GLN A 273 -18.13 22.32 18.29
N GLN A 274 -18.34 22.27 19.61
CA GLN A 274 -18.31 21.02 20.40
C GLN A 274 -19.25 19.92 19.88
N ALA A 275 -20.47 20.26 19.47
CA ALA A 275 -21.44 19.28 18.99
C ALA A 275 -20.99 18.63 17.67
N ARG A 276 -20.51 19.45 16.71
CA ARG A 276 -19.99 18.95 15.43
C ARG A 276 -18.76 18.07 15.64
N MET A 277 -17.81 18.51 16.49
CA MET A 277 -16.61 17.71 16.78
C MET A 277 -16.93 16.39 17.48
N ARG A 278 -17.92 16.36 18.38
CA ARG A 278 -18.35 15.11 19.02
C ARG A 278 -18.86 14.11 18.00
N GLU A 279 -19.75 14.54 17.10
CA GLU A 279 -20.27 13.67 16.03
C GLU A 279 -19.14 13.15 15.11
N ILE A 280 -18.19 14.02 14.74
CA ILE A 280 -17.03 13.65 13.94
C ILE A 280 -16.22 12.55 14.63
N VAL A 281 -15.88 12.74 15.90
CA VAL A 281 -15.09 11.77 16.68
C VAL A 281 -15.85 10.47 16.88
N ASP A 282 -17.13 10.52 17.26
CA ASP A 282 -17.92 9.31 17.49
C ASP A 282 -18.09 8.48 16.21
N LYS A 283 -18.22 9.13 15.04
CA LYS A 283 -18.34 8.44 13.75
C LYS A 283 -17.01 7.87 13.28
N HIS A 284 -15.95 8.68 13.27
CA HIS A 284 -14.70 8.39 12.55
C HIS A 284 -13.54 7.96 13.45
N PHE A 285 -13.50 8.40 14.70
CA PHE A 285 -12.39 8.17 15.64
C PHE A 285 -12.84 7.55 16.99
N PRO A 286 -13.80 6.61 17.06
CA PRO A 286 -14.28 6.06 18.33
C PRO A 286 -13.26 5.14 19.03
N ASP A 287 -12.37 4.54 18.25
CA ASP A 287 -11.40 3.50 18.64
C ASP A 287 -10.00 3.75 18.08
N ASN A 288 -9.81 4.80 17.27
CA ASN A 288 -8.56 5.14 16.61
C ASN A 288 -8.20 6.61 16.84
N TRP A 289 -7.03 6.89 17.39
CA TRP A 289 -6.49 8.25 17.53
C TRP A 289 -5.10 8.41 16.90
N VAL A 290 -4.50 7.32 16.43
CA VAL A 290 -3.36 7.35 15.53
C VAL A 290 -3.86 6.98 14.15
N ILE A 291 -3.77 7.91 13.21
CA ILE A 291 -4.29 7.76 11.84
C ILE A 291 -3.14 7.83 10.83
N SER A 292 -3.42 7.36 9.62
CA SER A 292 -2.55 7.57 8.47
C SER A 292 -3.19 8.59 7.55
N VAL A 293 -2.43 9.61 7.19
CA VAL A 293 -2.71 10.54 6.10
C VAL A 293 -1.83 10.15 4.91
N TYR A 294 -2.32 10.33 3.69
CA TYR A 294 -1.62 10.19 2.40
C TYR A 294 -0.31 9.35 2.42
N MET A 295 -0.37 8.11 1.92
CA MET A 295 0.82 7.23 1.81
C MET A 295 1.58 7.02 3.13
N GLY A 296 0.85 6.71 4.21
CA GLY A 296 1.45 6.23 5.45
C GLY A 296 1.93 7.30 6.44
N ILE A 297 1.73 8.60 6.18
CA ILE A 297 2.11 9.68 7.09
C ILE A 297 1.30 9.55 8.38
N THR A 298 1.97 9.15 9.46
CA THR A 298 1.30 8.89 10.74
C THR A 298 1.02 10.19 11.50
N VAL A 299 -0.20 10.31 12.02
CA VAL A 299 -0.65 11.46 12.81
C VAL A 299 -1.29 10.96 14.09
N ASN A 300 -0.81 11.48 15.22
CA ASN A 300 -1.45 11.28 16.52
C ASN A 300 -2.41 12.46 16.80
N LEU A 301 -3.72 12.19 16.80
CA LEU A 301 -4.76 13.21 16.97
C LEU A 301 -4.67 13.92 18.33
N LEU A 302 -4.20 13.26 19.38
CA LEU A 302 -4.03 13.90 20.68
C LEU A 302 -2.98 15.02 20.61
N ASP A 303 -1.89 14.79 19.88
CA ASP A 303 -0.86 15.82 19.65
C ASP A 303 -1.37 16.87 18.67
N ALA A 304 -1.90 16.41 17.54
CA ALA A 304 -2.33 17.25 16.44
C ALA A 304 -3.48 18.19 16.80
N TRP A 305 -4.37 17.78 17.71
CA TRP A 305 -5.48 18.60 18.16
C TRP A 305 -5.28 19.28 19.51
N SER A 306 -4.13 19.13 20.14
CA SER A 306 -3.85 19.74 21.45
C SER A 306 -4.19 21.24 21.57
N PRO A 307 -4.08 22.10 20.53
CA PRO A 307 -4.47 23.51 20.63
C PRO A 307 -5.99 23.77 20.55
N TYR A 308 -6.78 22.78 20.13
CA TYR A 308 -8.19 22.96 19.76
C TYR A 308 -9.14 22.40 20.82
N LYS A 309 -9.82 23.29 21.55
CA LYS A 309 -10.65 22.94 22.71
C LYS A 309 -11.80 21.99 22.38
N ALA A 310 -12.59 22.24 21.33
CA ALA A 310 -13.73 21.39 20.98
C ALA A 310 -13.26 20.00 20.53
N ALA A 311 -12.20 19.93 19.72
CA ALA A 311 -11.60 18.68 19.25
C ALA A 311 -11.04 17.82 20.40
N VAL A 312 -10.25 18.40 21.32
CA VAL A 312 -9.72 17.69 22.51
C VAL A 312 -10.86 17.18 23.38
N THR A 313 -11.89 17.99 23.59
CA THR A 313 -13.05 17.60 24.41
C THR A 313 -13.77 16.40 23.81
N ALA A 314 -13.98 16.38 22.49
CA ALA A 314 -14.58 15.26 21.79
C ALA A 314 -13.71 13.99 21.87
N LEU A 315 -12.39 14.13 21.68
CA LEU A 315 -11.45 13.01 21.65
C LEU A 315 -11.26 12.32 23.01
N ASN A 316 -11.54 13.00 24.13
CA ASN A 316 -11.32 12.43 25.47
C ASN A 316 -12.07 11.12 25.72
N ASN A 317 -13.25 10.92 25.11
CA ASN A 317 -14.00 9.66 25.23
C ASN A 317 -13.24 8.48 24.61
N THR A 318 -12.67 8.68 23.42
CA THR A 318 -11.81 7.69 22.74
C THR A 318 -10.58 7.38 23.59
N LEU A 319 -10.01 8.38 24.25
CA LEU A 319 -8.77 8.28 25.03
C LEU A 319 -8.99 7.87 26.48
N ASP A 320 -10.19 7.40 26.84
CA ASP A 320 -10.46 6.88 28.17
C ASP A 320 -9.64 5.61 28.43
N THR A 321 -9.07 5.51 29.63
CA THR A 321 -8.18 4.39 29.99
C THR A 321 -8.87 3.02 29.96
N GLY A 322 -10.17 2.97 30.27
CA GLY A 322 -10.98 1.76 30.19
C GLY A 322 -11.21 1.34 28.74
N ASN A 323 -11.57 2.29 27.88
CA ASN A 323 -11.74 2.06 26.44
C ASN A 323 -10.45 1.54 25.80
N ILE A 324 -9.31 2.18 26.07
CA ILE A 324 -8.01 1.76 25.54
C ILE A 324 -7.66 0.34 25.99
N ARG A 325 -7.87 0.02 27.27
CA ARG A 325 -7.62 -1.33 27.80
C ARG A 325 -8.48 -2.38 27.11
N GLU A 326 -9.78 -2.09 26.92
CA GLU A 326 -10.71 -2.97 26.23
C GLU A 326 -10.27 -3.22 24.78
N LEU A 327 -9.95 -2.16 24.03
CA LEU A 327 -9.48 -2.25 22.64
C LEU A 327 -8.15 -3.02 22.54
N SER A 328 -7.17 -2.71 23.38
CA SER A 328 -5.89 -3.40 23.42
C SER A 328 -6.05 -4.90 23.71
N ALA A 329 -6.88 -5.26 24.70
CA ALA A 329 -7.15 -6.65 25.03
C ALA A 329 -7.91 -7.38 23.90
N LYS A 330 -8.85 -6.70 23.25
CA LYS A 330 -9.61 -7.21 22.09
C LYS A 330 -8.67 -7.57 20.94
N PHE A 331 -7.81 -6.65 20.52
CA PHE A 331 -6.90 -6.89 19.40
C PHE A 331 -5.82 -7.93 19.74
N SER A 332 -5.31 -7.95 20.98
CA SER A 332 -4.43 -9.01 21.46
C SER A 332 -5.08 -10.40 21.36
N THR A 333 -6.35 -10.50 21.76
CA THR A 333 -7.13 -11.74 21.65
C THR A 333 -7.38 -12.12 20.19
N LYS A 334 -7.64 -11.16 19.30
CA LYS A 334 -7.79 -11.41 17.85
C LYS A 334 -6.50 -11.98 17.25
N VAL A 335 -5.32 -11.43 17.58
CA VAL A 335 -4.02 -11.97 17.12
C VAL A 335 -3.86 -13.45 17.50
N GLY A 336 -4.12 -13.79 18.77
CA GLY A 336 -4.02 -15.17 19.27
C GLY A 336 -4.97 -16.16 18.58
N LYS A 337 -6.14 -15.69 18.11
CA LYS A 337 -7.13 -16.51 17.38
C LYS A 337 -6.83 -16.60 15.89
N LEU A 338 -6.42 -15.51 15.26
CA LEU A 338 -6.24 -15.42 13.80
C LEU A 338 -5.03 -16.20 13.32
N LYS A 339 -3.90 -16.13 14.05
CA LYS A 339 -2.67 -16.78 13.62
C LYS A 339 -2.83 -18.31 13.42
N PRO A 340 -3.38 -19.10 14.38
CA PRO A 340 -3.63 -20.53 14.16
C PRO A 340 -4.61 -20.82 13.02
N VAL A 341 -5.62 -19.97 12.83
CA VAL A 341 -6.60 -20.11 11.75
C VAL A 341 -5.95 -19.92 10.39
N LEU A 342 -5.16 -18.86 10.24
CA LEU A 342 -4.41 -18.58 9.01
C LEU A 342 -3.39 -19.69 8.73
N ASP A 343 -2.62 -20.12 9.75
CA ASP A 343 -1.67 -21.22 9.60
C ASP A 343 -2.37 -22.51 9.14
N LYS A 344 -3.55 -22.82 9.68
CA LYS A 344 -4.35 -23.98 9.25
C LYS A 344 -4.76 -23.86 7.78
N HIS A 345 -5.26 -22.71 7.35
CA HIS A 345 -5.69 -22.51 5.96
C HIS A 345 -4.52 -22.46 4.97
N LEU A 346 -3.35 -22.01 5.41
CA LEU A 346 -2.16 -21.93 4.56
C LEU A 346 -1.45 -23.28 4.36
N LYS A 347 -1.79 -24.30 5.15
CA LYS A 347 -1.32 -25.68 4.93
C LYS A 347 -1.72 -26.19 3.55
N GLU A 348 -0.83 -26.96 2.95
CA GLU A 348 -1.04 -27.58 1.65
C GLU A 348 -2.27 -28.50 1.67
N GLY A 349 -3.05 -28.48 0.59
CA GLY A 349 -4.26 -29.29 0.44
C GLY A 349 -5.51 -28.78 1.15
N VAL A 350 -5.45 -27.69 1.94
CA VAL A 350 -6.64 -27.13 2.62
C VAL A 350 -7.42 -26.19 1.71
N LEU A 351 -6.74 -25.21 1.10
CA LEU A 351 -7.36 -24.28 0.14
C LEU A 351 -7.43 -24.93 -1.24
N ILE A 352 -8.47 -25.73 -1.45
CA ILE A 352 -8.87 -26.27 -2.75
C ILE A 352 -10.11 -25.53 -3.27
N GLU A 353 -10.32 -25.57 -4.58
CA GLU A 353 -11.40 -24.84 -5.27
C GLU A 353 -12.78 -25.06 -4.62
N GLU A 354 -13.16 -26.32 -4.40
CA GLU A 354 -14.45 -26.68 -3.78
C GLU A 354 -14.61 -26.09 -2.37
N PHE A 355 -13.56 -26.19 -1.54
CA PHE A 355 -13.58 -25.67 -0.19
C PHE A 355 -13.76 -24.14 -0.17
N VAL A 356 -13.10 -23.44 -1.10
CA VAL A 356 -13.21 -21.98 -1.20
C VAL A 356 -14.63 -21.58 -1.58
N LEU A 357 -15.23 -22.23 -2.59
CA LEU A 357 -16.59 -21.93 -3.05
C LEU A 357 -17.64 -22.20 -1.97
N ASP A 358 -17.45 -23.23 -1.14
CA ASP A 358 -18.36 -23.54 -0.04
C ASP A 358 -18.19 -22.61 1.18
N ASN A 359 -17.06 -21.90 1.30
CA ASN A 359 -16.70 -21.13 2.50
C ASN A 359 -16.40 -19.64 2.24
N ILE A 360 -16.80 -19.08 1.09
CA ILE A 360 -16.47 -17.70 0.67
C ILE A 360 -16.67 -16.68 1.81
N ALA A 361 -17.87 -16.62 2.39
CA ALA A 361 -18.21 -15.64 3.43
C ALA A 361 -17.28 -15.75 4.66
N LYS A 362 -16.95 -16.97 5.07
CA LYS A 362 -16.04 -17.23 6.20
C LYS A 362 -14.61 -16.82 5.88
N LEU A 363 -14.13 -17.11 4.68
CA LEU A 363 -12.77 -16.77 4.24
C LEU A 363 -12.58 -15.25 4.12
N ILE A 364 -13.57 -14.55 3.57
CA ILE A 364 -13.55 -13.08 3.51
C ILE A 364 -13.58 -12.45 4.92
N ASN A 365 -14.34 -13.03 5.86
CA ASN A 365 -14.33 -12.54 7.24
C ASN A 365 -12.95 -12.71 7.91
N ILE A 366 -12.21 -13.79 7.62
CA ILE A 366 -10.84 -13.96 8.11
C ILE A 366 -9.92 -12.87 7.54
N ILE A 367 -10.05 -12.53 6.24
CA ILE A 367 -9.29 -11.43 5.62
C ILE A 367 -9.63 -10.09 6.28
N ARG A 368 -10.92 -9.80 6.52
CA ARG A 368 -11.37 -8.58 7.21
C ARG A 368 -10.79 -8.47 8.61
N ASP A 369 -10.97 -9.50 9.43
CA ASP A 369 -10.47 -9.50 10.80
C ASP A 369 -8.94 -9.37 10.84
N GLY A 370 -8.23 -10.03 9.91
CA GLY A 370 -6.78 -9.90 9.75
C GLY A 370 -6.36 -8.46 9.49
N ASN A 371 -6.94 -7.81 8.48
CA ASN A 371 -6.57 -6.43 8.11
C ASN A 371 -6.97 -5.39 9.14
N VAL A 372 -8.17 -5.49 9.71
CA VAL A 372 -8.62 -4.56 10.77
C VAL A 372 -7.70 -4.67 11.99
N THR A 373 -7.35 -5.90 12.39
CA THR A 373 -6.44 -6.15 13.52
C THR A 373 -5.04 -5.60 13.25
N LEU A 374 -4.50 -5.86 12.05
CA LEU A 374 -3.20 -5.34 11.63
C LEU A 374 -3.18 -3.81 11.59
N ARG A 375 -4.20 -3.18 11.00
CA ARG A 375 -4.31 -1.72 10.91
C ARG A 375 -4.25 -1.08 12.28
N TRP A 376 -5.10 -1.54 13.20
CA TRP A 376 -5.17 -0.97 14.54
C TRP A 376 -3.84 -1.13 15.29
N LEU A 377 -3.27 -2.35 15.30
CA LEU A 377 -2.03 -2.63 16.02
C LEU A 377 -0.84 -1.88 15.44
N MET A 378 -0.66 -1.88 14.12
CA MET A 378 0.47 -1.19 13.49
C MET A 378 0.42 0.32 13.72
N LEU A 379 -0.77 0.93 13.63
CA LEU A 379 -0.94 2.37 13.90
C LEU A 379 -0.69 2.71 15.38
N HIS A 380 -1.28 1.97 16.32
CA HIS A 380 -1.22 2.35 17.74
C HIS A 380 0.07 1.90 18.46
N THR A 381 0.90 1.06 17.82
CA THR A 381 2.20 0.64 18.33
C THR A 381 3.39 1.30 17.63
N THR A 382 3.15 2.04 16.53
CA THR A 382 4.18 2.77 15.79
C THR A 382 4.94 3.74 16.69
N GLN A 383 6.19 4.06 16.32
CA GLN A 383 6.97 5.07 17.04
C GLN A 383 6.29 6.44 16.93
N LEU A 384 6.31 7.21 18.01
CA LEU A 384 5.74 8.55 18.00
C LEU A 384 6.60 9.50 17.15
N SER A 385 5.95 10.45 16.49
CA SER A 385 6.65 11.55 15.84
C SER A 385 7.46 12.36 16.87
N PRO A 386 8.51 13.09 16.45
CA PRO A 386 9.32 13.89 17.38
C PRO A 386 8.50 14.87 18.24
N SER A 387 7.42 15.45 17.69
CA SER A 387 6.48 16.31 18.43
C SER A 387 5.67 15.52 19.47
N ALA A 388 5.06 14.41 19.06
CA ALA A 388 4.26 13.57 19.95
C ALA A 388 5.13 12.92 21.06
N GLU A 389 6.42 12.68 20.79
CA GLU A 389 7.40 12.23 21.76
C GLU A 389 7.76 13.31 22.80
N MET A 390 7.34 14.57 22.63
CA MET A 390 7.43 15.58 23.71
C MET A 390 6.16 15.61 24.57
N ASN A 391 5.06 15.05 24.07
CA ASN A 391 3.77 15.03 24.76
C ASN A 391 3.68 13.83 25.72
N LYS A 392 3.74 14.11 27.03
CA LYS A 392 3.71 13.07 28.09
C LYS A 392 2.49 12.16 27.98
N ARG A 393 1.31 12.71 27.63
CA ARG A 393 0.09 11.92 27.51
C ARG A 393 0.16 10.97 26.30
N CYS A 394 0.72 11.40 25.17
CA CYS A 394 0.94 10.53 24.01
C CYS A 394 1.83 9.33 24.37
N LYS A 395 2.94 9.55 25.10
CA LYS A 395 3.80 8.44 25.57
C LYS A 395 3.06 7.48 26.47
N MET A 396 2.39 8.00 27.50
CA MET A 396 1.65 7.18 28.46
C MET A 396 0.60 6.30 27.78
N LEU A 397 -0.15 6.86 26.81
CA LEU A 397 -1.15 6.10 26.08
C LEU A 397 -0.53 5.03 25.19
N ARG A 398 0.59 5.33 24.52
CA ARG A 398 1.32 4.34 23.73
C ARG A 398 1.87 3.21 24.62
N GLU A 399 2.48 3.55 25.75
CA GLU A 399 2.97 2.57 26.73
C GLU A 399 1.82 1.70 27.27
N GLN A 400 0.66 2.30 27.56
CA GLN A 400 -0.53 1.56 27.95
C GLN A 400 -0.96 0.58 26.84
N VAL A 401 -1.03 1.03 25.58
CA VAL A 401 -1.39 0.15 24.46
C VAL A 401 -0.41 -1.03 24.35
N LEU A 402 0.89 -0.77 24.45
CA LEU A 402 1.92 -1.82 24.39
C LEU A 402 1.77 -2.83 25.53
N ALA A 403 1.51 -2.35 26.75
CA ALA A 403 1.34 -3.19 27.94
C ALA A 403 0.04 -4.00 27.89
N ASP A 404 -1.10 -3.34 27.70
CA ASP A 404 -2.44 -3.95 27.74
C ASP A 404 -2.66 -4.93 26.55
N SER A 405 -2.02 -4.68 25.40
CA SER A 405 -2.08 -5.60 24.25
C SER A 405 -1.06 -6.75 24.34
N LYS A 406 -0.13 -6.71 25.31
CA LYS A 406 1.03 -7.61 25.38
C LYS A 406 1.76 -7.66 24.04
N TYR A 407 2.06 -6.46 23.52
CA TYR A 407 2.54 -6.31 22.15
C TYR A 407 3.82 -7.12 21.91
N ASP A 408 3.75 -8.02 20.93
CA ASP A 408 4.88 -8.75 20.39
C ASP A 408 5.05 -8.37 18.90
N PRO A 409 6.10 -7.63 18.54
CA PRO A 409 6.39 -7.26 17.16
C PRO A 409 6.47 -8.47 16.23
N LEU A 410 7.00 -9.61 16.71
CA LEU A 410 7.13 -10.83 15.92
C LEU A 410 5.76 -11.44 15.63
N ALA A 411 4.86 -11.50 16.61
CA ALA A 411 3.50 -11.98 16.40
C ALA A 411 2.72 -11.12 15.40
N VAL A 412 2.86 -9.79 15.46
CA VAL A 412 2.21 -8.88 14.49
C VAL A 412 2.83 -9.03 13.10
N PHE A 413 4.15 -9.17 13.02
CA PHE A 413 4.85 -9.45 11.77
C PHE A 413 4.39 -10.76 11.12
N GLU A 414 4.30 -11.85 11.90
CA GLU A 414 3.83 -13.14 11.40
C GLU A 414 2.36 -13.09 10.96
N LEU A 415 1.52 -12.35 11.70
CA LEU A 415 0.13 -12.09 11.29
C LEU A 415 0.08 -11.36 9.94
N LEU A 416 0.92 -10.34 9.73
CA LEU A 416 1.02 -9.62 8.46
C LEU A 416 1.39 -10.57 7.31
N LEU A 417 2.46 -11.36 7.49
CA LEU A 417 2.92 -12.30 6.48
C LEU A 417 1.86 -13.34 6.11
N ASN A 418 1.23 -13.92 7.13
CA ASN A 418 0.20 -14.95 6.94
C ASN A 418 -1.06 -14.36 6.29
N THR A 419 -1.46 -13.15 6.69
CA THR A 419 -2.62 -12.46 6.13
C THR A 419 -2.39 -12.11 4.66
N ALA A 420 -1.23 -11.52 4.32
CA ALA A 420 -0.86 -11.20 2.94
C ALA A 420 -0.77 -12.45 2.05
N HIS A 421 -0.19 -13.54 2.56
CA HIS A 421 -0.09 -14.80 1.81
C HIS A 421 -1.45 -15.45 1.58
N PHE A 422 -2.32 -15.41 2.59
CA PHE A 422 -3.68 -15.95 2.50
C PHE A 422 -4.53 -15.17 1.48
N GLU A 423 -4.48 -13.84 1.54
CA GLU A 423 -5.10 -12.96 0.55
C GLU A 423 -4.60 -13.23 -0.86
N PHE A 424 -3.28 -13.32 -1.04
CA PHE A 424 -2.68 -13.57 -2.34
C PHE A 424 -3.16 -14.90 -2.93
N LYS A 425 -3.11 -15.99 -2.14
CA LYS A 425 -3.61 -17.30 -2.57
C LYS A 425 -5.09 -17.23 -2.97
N LEU A 426 -5.93 -16.62 -2.14
CA LEU A 426 -7.36 -16.51 -2.43
C LEU A 426 -7.64 -15.66 -3.69
N LYS A 427 -6.98 -14.51 -3.84
CA LYS A 427 -7.12 -13.66 -5.03
C LYS A 427 -6.77 -14.44 -6.30
N GLU A 428 -5.65 -15.16 -6.31
CA GLU A 428 -5.22 -15.93 -7.48
C GLU A 428 -6.19 -17.08 -7.80
N MET A 429 -6.68 -17.80 -6.79
CA MET A 429 -7.71 -18.82 -7.00
C MET A 429 -8.99 -18.22 -7.59
N PHE A 430 -9.47 -17.09 -7.07
CA PHE A 430 -10.67 -16.43 -7.60
C PHE A 430 -10.48 -15.89 -9.02
N LYS A 431 -9.32 -15.32 -9.35
CA LYS A 431 -9.02 -14.90 -10.72
C LYS A 431 -9.05 -16.07 -11.69
N GLN A 432 -8.42 -17.19 -11.32
CA GLN A 432 -8.43 -18.40 -12.14
C GLN A 432 -9.86 -18.96 -12.30
N MET A 433 -10.60 -19.06 -11.20
CA MET A 433 -12.00 -19.51 -11.21
C MET A 433 -12.90 -18.62 -12.07
N LEU A 434 -12.68 -17.29 -12.07
CA LEU A 434 -13.42 -16.35 -12.92
C LEU A 434 -13.05 -16.50 -14.40
N SER A 435 -11.76 -16.66 -14.73
CA SER A 435 -11.34 -16.83 -16.12
C SER A 435 -11.83 -18.14 -16.74
N GLU A 436 -11.91 -19.22 -15.94
CA GLU A 436 -12.35 -20.55 -16.39
C GLU A 436 -13.86 -20.77 -16.19
N LYS A 437 -14.59 -19.77 -15.66
CA LYS A 437 -15.98 -19.92 -15.19
C LYS A 437 -16.92 -20.47 -16.26
N GLN A 438 -16.93 -19.86 -17.43
CA GLN A 438 -17.85 -20.23 -18.51
C GLN A 438 -17.49 -21.60 -19.11
N GLU A 439 -16.20 -21.85 -19.35
CA GLU A 439 -15.70 -23.12 -19.90
C GLU A 439 -16.03 -24.31 -18.97
N LYS A 440 -15.74 -24.17 -17.67
CA LYS A 440 -16.06 -25.21 -16.68
C LYS A 440 -17.57 -25.47 -16.59
N TRP A 441 -18.38 -24.41 -16.63
CA TRP A 441 -19.84 -24.56 -16.55
C TRP A 441 -20.40 -25.34 -17.75
N GLU A 442 -19.98 -25.00 -18.97
CA GLU A 442 -20.37 -25.73 -20.19
C GLU A 442 -19.85 -27.17 -20.20
N THR A 443 -18.64 -27.40 -19.68
CA THR A 443 -18.07 -28.76 -19.54
C THR A 443 -18.92 -29.62 -18.60
N TYR A 444 -19.29 -29.10 -17.42
CA TYR A 444 -20.14 -29.83 -16.48
C TYR A 444 -21.56 -30.05 -17.02
N LYS A 445 -22.10 -29.08 -17.76
CA LYS A 445 -23.39 -29.23 -18.45
C LYS A 445 -23.35 -30.36 -19.47
N LYS A 446 -22.29 -30.39 -20.29
CA LYS A 446 -22.07 -31.42 -21.29
C LYS A 446 -21.92 -32.81 -20.65
N GLU A 447 -21.01 -32.96 -19.69
CA GLU A 447 -20.77 -34.23 -19.00
C GLU A 447 -22.02 -34.72 -18.26
N GLY A 448 -22.71 -33.83 -17.53
CA GLY A 448 -23.96 -34.17 -16.84
C GLY A 448 -25.08 -34.59 -17.82
N GLY A 449 -25.19 -33.90 -18.96
CA GLY A 449 -26.15 -34.24 -20.01
C GLY A 449 -25.84 -35.58 -20.68
N GLU A 450 -24.57 -35.82 -21.03
CA GLU A 450 -24.10 -37.07 -21.66
C GLU A 450 -24.29 -38.27 -20.73
N ARG A 451 -24.00 -38.15 -19.43
CA ARG A 451 -24.20 -39.23 -18.44
C ARG A 451 -25.66 -39.64 -18.30
N ILE A 452 -26.59 -38.69 -18.31
CA ILE A 452 -28.03 -38.97 -18.28
C ILE A 452 -28.52 -39.53 -19.62
N GLN A 453 -27.98 -39.03 -20.74
CA GLN A 453 -28.30 -39.57 -22.06
C GLN A 453 -27.83 -41.03 -22.20
N GLU A 454 -26.65 -41.37 -21.69
CA GLU A 454 -26.15 -42.75 -21.63
C GLU A 454 -27.06 -43.64 -20.79
N LEU A 455 -27.54 -43.16 -19.63
CA LEU A 455 -28.54 -43.88 -18.83
C LEU A 455 -29.84 -44.13 -19.63
N SER A 456 -30.32 -43.13 -20.39
CA SER A 456 -31.47 -43.32 -21.27
C SER A 456 -31.24 -44.44 -22.30
N GLU A 457 -30.04 -44.53 -22.89
CA GLU A 457 -29.70 -45.57 -23.87
C GLU A 457 -29.61 -46.96 -23.22
N VAL A 458 -29.13 -47.05 -21.98
CA VAL A 458 -29.08 -48.31 -21.22
C VAL A 458 -30.48 -48.88 -20.98
N PHE A 459 -31.44 -48.05 -20.55
CA PHE A 459 -32.82 -48.48 -20.36
C PHE A 459 -33.58 -48.75 -21.67
N SER A 460 -33.05 -48.31 -22.82
CA SER A 460 -33.60 -48.65 -24.15
C SER A 460 -33.27 -50.08 -24.60
N GLY A 461 -32.30 -50.73 -23.96
CA GLY A 461 -31.83 -52.08 -24.31
C GLY A 461 -30.85 -52.15 -25.47
N THR A 462 -30.38 -51.01 -26.00
CA THR A 462 -29.43 -50.93 -27.12
C THR A 462 -27.96 -51.04 -26.69
N LYS A 463 -27.62 -50.60 -25.47
CA LYS A 463 -26.29 -50.76 -24.84
C LYS A 463 -26.36 -51.82 -23.73
N PRO A 464 -25.62 -52.95 -23.82
CA PRO A 464 -25.69 -54.00 -22.82
C PRO A 464 -24.87 -53.62 -21.59
N LEU A 465 -25.50 -52.97 -20.62
CA LEU A 465 -25.03 -52.95 -19.25
C LEU A 465 -25.55 -54.21 -18.54
N THR A 466 -24.64 -54.96 -17.92
CA THR A 466 -24.97 -56.27 -17.35
C THR A 466 -26.04 -56.11 -16.27
N ARG A 467 -27.20 -56.78 -16.45
CA ARG A 467 -28.33 -56.86 -15.49
C ARG A 467 -29.27 -55.63 -15.40
N VAL A 468 -29.42 -54.83 -16.46
CA VAL A 468 -30.49 -53.81 -16.54
C VAL A 468 -31.58 -54.28 -17.53
N GLU A 469 -32.82 -54.36 -17.06
CA GLU A 469 -33.97 -54.67 -17.92
C GLU A 469 -34.46 -53.41 -18.66
N LYS A 470 -34.94 -53.60 -19.88
CA LYS A 470 -35.48 -52.52 -20.70
C LYS A 470 -36.69 -51.88 -20.00
N ASN A 471 -36.72 -50.56 -19.91
CA ASN A 471 -37.84 -49.81 -19.32
C ASN A 471 -38.11 -48.53 -20.13
N ASP A 472 -39.19 -48.55 -20.92
CA ASP A 472 -39.54 -47.44 -21.83
C ASP A 472 -39.89 -46.13 -21.08
N ASN A 473 -40.43 -46.24 -19.86
CA ASN A 473 -40.76 -45.07 -19.04
C ASN A 473 -39.50 -44.36 -18.51
N LEU A 474 -38.55 -45.13 -17.97
CA LEU A 474 -37.28 -44.59 -17.49
C LEU A 474 -36.42 -44.06 -18.63
N GLN A 475 -36.42 -44.73 -19.79
CA GLN A 475 -35.80 -44.22 -21.00
C GLN A 475 -36.32 -42.83 -21.36
N ALA A 476 -37.64 -42.66 -21.49
CA ALA A 476 -38.23 -41.38 -21.85
C ALA A 476 -37.93 -40.29 -20.79
N TRP A 477 -37.95 -40.65 -19.52
CA TRP A 477 -37.67 -39.74 -18.42
C TRP A 477 -36.22 -39.25 -18.42
N PHE A 478 -35.24 -40.15 -18.55
CA PHE A 478 -33.83 -39.77 -18.63
C PHE A 478 -33.53 -38.96 -19.91
N ALA A 479 -34.14 -39.30 -21.06
CA ALA A 479 -33.98 -38.52 -22.28
C ALA A 479 -34.48 -37.06 -22.13
N GLU A 480 -35.64 -36.88 -21.49
CA GLU A 480 -36.16 -35.54 -21.23
C GLU A 480 -35.30 -34.77 -20.22
N MET A 481 -34.79 -35.44 -19.19
CA MET A 481 -33.85 -34.85 -18.23
C MET A 481 -32.53 -34.41 -18.91
N ALA A 482 -31.95 -35.22 -19.79
CA ALA A 482 -30.76 -34.85 -20.56
C ALA A 482 -31.02 -33.59 -21.42
N LYS A 483 -32.20 -33.50 -22.02
CA LYS A 483 -32.63 -32.32 -22.78
C LYS A 483 -32.79 -31.09 -21.88
N GLN A 484 -33.37 -31.25 -20.68
CA GLN A 484 -33.48 -30.16 -19.71
C GLN A 484 -32.11 -29.65 -19.26
N ILE A 485 -31.16 -30.54 -18.95
CA ILE A 485 -29.77 -30.18 -18.63
C ILE A 485 -29.13 -29.43 -19.81
N SER A 486 -29.29 -29.94 -21.03
CA SER A 486 -28.75 -29.33 -22.25
C SER A 486 -29.37 -27.96 -22.57
N SER A 487 -30.59 -27.70 -22.09
CA SER A 487 -31.30 -26.41 -22.25
C SER A 487 -30.92 -25.35 -21.22
N LEU A 488 -30.13 -25.69 -20.20
CA LEU A 488 -29.68 -24.72 -19.20
C LEU A 488 -28.87 -23.61 -19.90
N ASN A 489 -29.15 -22.35 -19.53
CA ASN A 489 -28.47 -21.19 -20.10
C ASN A 489 -27.56 -20.53 -19.06
N TYR A 490 -26.31 -20.28 -19.43
CA TYR A 490 -25.35 -19.57 -18.59
C TYR A 490 -25.74 -18.09 -18.37
N ASP A 491 -26.33 -17.45 -19.37
CA ASP A 491 -26.63 -16.00 -19.34
C ASP A 491 -27.75 -15.61 -18.37
N ASP A 492 -28.55 -16.57 -17.90
CA ASP A 492 -29.56 -16.37 -16.87
C ASP A 492 -29.24 -17.20 -15.62
N PRO A 493 -28.30 -16.73 -14.78
CA PRO A 493 -27.75 -17.52 -13.69
C PRO A 493 -28.77 -17.82 -12.58
N THR A 494 -29.76 -16.96 -12.41
CA THR A 494 -30.81 -17.14 -11.38
C THR A 494 -31.79 -18.22 -11.79
N SER A 495 -32.27 -18.17 -13.04
CA SER A 495 -33.18 -19.19 -13.58
C SER A 495 -32.48 -20.53 -13.73
N ALA A 496 -31.26 -20.54 -14.27
CA ALA A 496 -30.46 -21.75 -14.38
C ALA A 496 -30.19 -22.38 -13.01
N GLY A 497 -29.81 -21.59 -12.01
CA GLY A 497 -29.61 -22.07 -10.64
C GLY A 497 -30.85 -22.76 -10.07
N ARG A 498 -32.04 -22.15 -10.20
CA ARG A 498 -33.30 -22.76 -9.73
C ARG A 498 -33.64 -24.07 -10.45
N LYS A 499 -33.47 -24.11 -11.77
CA LYS A 499 -33.70 -25.31 -12.58
C LYS A 499 -32.74 -26.44 -12.21
N ILE A 500 -31.46 -26.13 -11.97
CA ILE A 500 -30.47 -27.13 -11.56
C ILE A 500 -30.85 -27.75 -10.20
N VAL A 501 -31.31 -26.95 -9.24
CA VAL A 501 -31.78 -27.47 -7.94
C VAL A 501 -32.96 -28.43 -8.11
N GLN A 502 -33.91 -28.09 -8.98
CA GLN A 502 -35.05 -28.98 -9.29
C GLN A 502 -34.59 -30.29 -9.95
N LEU A 503 -33.62 -30.23 -10.86
CA LEU A 503 -33.05 -31.42 -11.52
C LEU A 503 -32.31 -32.32 -10.52
N ILE A 504 -31.56 -31.75 -9.57
CA ILE A 504 -30.89 -32.51 -8.51
C ILE A 504 -31.91 -33.25 -7.66
N GLN A 505 -32.97 -32.56 -7.22
CA GLN A 505 -34.02 -33.17 -6.41
C GLN A 505 -34.75 -34.29 -7.16
N ALA A 506 -35.05 -34.08 -8.46
CA ALA A 506 -35.64 -35.11 -9.30
C ALA A 506 -34.75 -36.35 -9.45
N LEU A 507 -33.42 -36.18 -9.54
CA LEU A 507 -32.46 -37.30 -9.58
C LEU A 507 -32.40 -38.08 -8.25
N GLU A 508 -32.53 -37.39 -7.11
CA GLU A 508 -32.61 -38.03 -5.79
C GLU A 508 -33.89 -38.86 -5.64
N GLU A 509 -35.04 -38.27 -5.97
CA GLU A 509 -36.34 -38.96 -5.90
C GLU A 509 -36.37 -40.22 -6.79
N VAL A 510 -35.88 -40.14 -8.03
CA VAL A 510 -35.85 -41.30 -8.93
C VAL A 510 -34.93 -42.41 -8.43
N GLN A 511 -33.84 -42.08 -7.72
CA GLN A 511 -32.97 -43.09 -7.12
C GLN A 511 -33.71 -43.88 -6.02
N GLU A 512 -34.50 -43.20 -5.18
CA GLU A 512 -35.24 -43.80 -4.06
C GLU A 512 -36.49 -44.59 -4.50
N PHE A 513 -37.30 -44.05 -5.42
CA PHE A 513 -38.60 -44.64 -5.78
C PHE A 513 -38.51 -45.89 -6.67
N HIS A 514 -37.41 -46.10 -7.39
CA HIS A 514 -37.29 -47.18 -8.39
C HIS A 514 -36.36 -48.34 -7.99
N GLN A 515 -35.90 -48.41 -6.73
CA GLN A 515 -34.93 -49.44 -6.27
C GLN A 515 -33.66 -49.53 -7.15
N LEU A 516 -33.29 -48.41 -7.79
CA LEU A 516 -32.10 -48.30 -8.66
C LEU A 516 -30.79 -48.44 -7.87
N GLU A 517 -30.87 -48.40 -6.54
CA GLU A 517 -29.82 -48.77 -5.58
C GLU A 517 -29.21 -50.14 -5.84
N SER A 518 -29.98 -51.06 -6.42
CA SER A 518 -29.53 -52.42 -6.75
C SER A 518 -28.48 -52.47 -7.86
N ASN A 519 -28.38 -51.43 -8.70
CA ASN A 519 -27.39 -51.34 -9.77
C ASN A 519 -26.34 -50.26 -9.45
N LEU A 520 -25.16 -50.72 -9.05
CA LEU A 520 -24.04 -49.86 -8.67
C LEU A 520 -23.65 -48.87 -9.77
N GLN A 521 -23.74 -49.28 -11.04
CA GLN A 521 -23.34 -48.46 -12.17
C GLN A 521 -24.36 -47.34 -12.40
N VAL A 522 -25.66 -47.64 -12.38
CA VAL A 522 -26.72 -46.61 -12.45
C VAL A 522 -26.60 -45.62 -11.28
N CYS A 523 -26.35 -46.10 -10.07
CA CYS A 523 -26.10 -45.24 -8.90
C CYS A 523 -24.91 -44.30 -9.12
N GLN A 524 -23.83 -44.80 -9.72
CA GLN A 524 -22.66 -43.99 -10.02
C GLN A 524 -22.96 -42.90 -11.05
N PHE A 525 -23.66 -43.22 -12.15
CA PHE A 525 -24.07 -42.22 -13.15
C PHE A 525 -24.99 -41.13 -12.56
N LEU A 526 -25.93 -41.50 -11.70
CA LEU A 526 -26.79 -40.54 -10.99
C LEU A 526 -25.98 -39.67 -10.03
N ALA A 527 -25.06 -40.27 -9.27
CA ALA A 527 -24.18 -39.54 -8.37
C ALA A 527 -23.23 -38.57 -9.11
N ASP A 528 -22.64 -39.00 -10.22
CA ASP A 528 -21.76 -38.18 -11.05
C ASP A 528 -22.55 -37.03 -11.69
N THR A 529 -23.77 -37.28 -12.18
CA THR A 529 -24.64 -36.22 -12.71
C THR A 529 -24.97 -35.19 -11.64
N ARG A 530 -25.41 -35.63 -10.44
CA ARG A 530 -25.67 -34.69 -9.33
C ARG A 530 -24.42 -33.90 -8.96
N LYS A 531 -23.25 -34.55 -8.94
CA LYS A 531 -21.97 -33.88 -8.71
C LYS A 531 -21.73 -32.78 -9.74
N TYR A 532 -21.90 -33.05 -11.03
CA TYR A 532 -21.76 -32.04 -12.09
C TYR A 532 -22.77 -30.90 -11.93
N LEU A 533 -24.03 -31.20 -11.64
CA LEU A 533 -25.07 -30.18 -11.38
C LEU A 533 -24.74 -29.31 -10.15
N HIS A 534 -24.24 -29.89 -9.06
CA HIS A 534 -23.76 -29.14 -7.91
C HIS A 534 -22.58 -28.23 -8.27
N GLN A 535 -21.62 -28.73 -9.06
CA GLN A 535 -20.50 -27.89 -9.54
C GLN A 535 -20.98 -26.76 -10.44
N MET A 536 -22.00 -26.98 -11.29
CA MET A 536 -22.60 -25.92 -12.09
C MET A 536 -23.18 -24.80 -11.21
N ILE A 537 -23.87 -25.13 -10.12
CA ILE A 537 -24.36 -24.12 -9.14
C ILE A 537 -23.19 -23.38 -8.48
N ARG A 538 -22.15 -24.10 -8.07
CA ARG A 538 -20.97 -23.46 -7.44
C ARG A 538 -20.28 -22.50 -8.39
N THR A 539 -20.03 -22.93 -9.63
CA THR A 539 -19.37 -22.13 -10.66
C THR A 539 -20.16 -20.87 -10.99
N ILE A 540 -21.49 -20.97 -11.10
CA ILE A 540 -22.32 -19.81 -11.46
C ILE A 540 -22.31 -18.71 -10.39
N ASN A 541 -22.15 -19.10 -9.12
CA ASN A 541 -22.12 -18.21 -7.95
C ASN A 541 -20.79 -17.47 -7.76
N ILE A 542 -19.76 -17.74 -8.56
CA ILE A 542 -18.51 -16.98 -8.51
C ILE A 542 -18.77 -15.55 -9.00
N LYS A 543 -18.52 -14.56 -8.14
CA LYS A 543 -18.76 -13.14 -8.44
C LYS A 543 -17.47 -12.33 -8.37
N GLU A 544 -17.34 -11.37 -9.29
CA GLU A 544 -16.25 -10.39 -9.30
C GLU A 544 -16.26 -9.48 -8.06
N GLU A 545 -17.44 -9.21 -7.50
CA GLU A 545 -17.64 -8.49 -6.23
C GLU A 545 -16.75 -9.02 -5.09
N VAL A 546 -16.45 -10.33 -5.08
CA VAL A 546 -15.57 -10.93 -4.07
C VAL A 546 -14.13 -10.42 -4.22
N LEU A 547 -13.62 -10.30 -5.45
CA LEU A 547 -12.28 -9.75 -5.69
C LEU A 547 -12.21 -8.28 -5.30
N ILE A 548 -13.25 -7.50 -5.62
CA ILE A 548 -13.36 -6.09 -5.24
C ILE A 548 -13.35 -5.96 -3.71
N ALA A 549 -14.12 -6.81 -3.00
CA ALA A 549 -14.14 -6.83 -1.54
C ALA A 549 -12.77 -7.17 -0.94
N ILE A 550 -12.05 -8.17 -1.48
CA ILE A 550 -10.69 -8.47 -1.01
C ILE A 550 -9.76 -7.29 -1.30
N GLN A 551 -9.88 -6.63 -2.45
CA GLN A 551 -9.03 -5.48 -2.80
C GLN A 551 -9.19 -4.33 -1.80
N ILE A 552 -10.43 -3.94 -1.48
CA ILE A 552 -10.74 -2.87 -0.53
C ILE A 552 -10.23 -3.22 0.88
N VAL A 553 -10.45 -4.46 1.33
CA VAL A 553 -10.07 -4.91 2.67
C VAL A 553 -8.56 -5.09 2.82
N ALA A 554 -7.87 -5.45 1.73
CA ALA A 554 -6.44 -5.70 1.72
C ALA A 554 -5.59 -4.43 1.64
N ASP A 555 -6.17 -3.23 1.73
CA ASP A 555 -5.42 -1.97 1.75
C ASP A 555 -4.34 -1.98 2.85
N LEU A 556 -3.12 -1.61 2.45
CA LEU A 556 -1.96 -1.48 3.33
C LEU A 556 -1.29 -0.10 3.18
N SER A 557 -1.97 0.87 2.55
CA SER A 557 -1.45 2.24 2.36
C SER A 557 -1.05 2.91 3.69
N TYR A 558 -1.76 2.61 4.78
CA TYR A 558 -1.49 3.13 6.11
C TYR A 558 -0.13 2.70 6.70
N ALA A 559 0.44 1.60 6.20
CA ALA A 559 1.68 1.04 6.71
C ALA A 559 2.90 1.41 5.86
N TRP A 560 2.74 2.29 4.85
CA TRP A 560 3.81 2.63 3.91
C TRP A 560 5.10 3.08 4.60
N GLU A 561 5.01 3.95 5.61
CA GLU A 561 6.17 4.35 6.43
C GLU A 561 6.42 3.38 7.61
N ILE A 562 5.36 2.82 8.19
CA ILE A 562 5.44 1.96 9.38
C ILE A 562 6.20 0.66 9.09
N ILE A 563 6.10 0.13 7.87
CA ILE A 563 6.66 -1.17 7.50
C ILE A 563 8.18 -1.21 7.70
N ASP A 564 8.87 -0.07 7.59
CA ASP A 564 10.33 -0.02 7.74
C ASP A 564 10.78 -0.47 9.14
N SER A 565 9.94 -0.26 10.16
CA SER A 565 10.18 -0.73 11.53
C SER A 565 10.21 -2.25 11.65
N TYR A 566 9.66 -2.98 10.66
CA TYR A 566 9.66 -4.43 10.60
C TYR A 566 10.81 -5.02 9.76
N THR A 567 11.63 -4.19 9.11
CA THR A 567 12.72 -4.63 8.22
C THR A 567 13.67 -5.61 8.90
N SER A 568 14.05 -5.36 10.16
CA SER A 568 14.96 -6.22 10.91
C SER A 568 14.38 -7.62 11.14
N TYR A 569 13.09 -7.71 11.46
CA TYR A 569 12.39 -8.99 11.63
C TYR A 569 12.24 -9.74 10.30
N MET A 570 11.98 -9.03 9.19
CA MET A 570 11.98 -9.62 7.85
C MET A 570 13.35 -10.21 7.52
N GLN A 571 14.41 -9.45 7.73
CA GLN A 571 15.78 -9.88 7.43
C GLN A 571 16.22 -11.07 8.30
N GLU A 572 15.93 -11.03 9.60
CA GLU A 572 16.21 -12.14 10.52
C GLU A 572 15.37 -13.38 10.19
N GLY A 573 14.10 -13.19 9.82
CA GLY A 573 13.23 -14.27 9.38
C GLY A 573 13.78 -14.99 8.14
N VAL A 574 14.22 -14.23 7.13
CA VAL A 574 14.85 -14.80 5.91
C VAL A 574 16.17 -15.48 6.22
N ARG A 575 16.96 -14.93 7.17
CA ARG A 575 18.22 -15.55 7.61
C ARG A 575 17.98 -16.92 8.26
N ARG A 576 16.89 -17.08 9.00
CA ARG A 576 16.51 -18.35 9.64
C ARG A 576 15.89 -19.34 8.66
N ASP A 577 15.00 -18.85 7.80
CA ASP A 577 14.28 -19.65 6.81
C ASP A 577 14.15 -18.87 5.49
N PRO A 578 14.98 -19.20 4.48
CA PRO A 578 14.92 -18.57 3.17
C PRO A 578 13.59 -18.77 2.43
N SER A 579 12.78 -19.78 2.79
CA SER A 579 11.46 -19.99 2.17
C SER A 579 10.44 -18.91 2.55
N LEU A 580 10.71 -18.13 3.62
CA LEU A 580 9.91 -16.98 4.05
C LEU A 580 9.75 -15.93 2.94
N VAL A 581 10.68 -15.89 1.98
CA VAL A 581 10.61 -15.04 0.78
C VAL A 581 9.28 -15.20 0.04
N ILE A 582 8.64 -16.37 0.06
CA ILE A 582 7.33 -16.60 -0.54
C ILE A 582 6.25 -15.72 0.13
N LYS A 583 6.23 -15.65 1.47
CA LYS A 583 5.29 -14.81 2.22
C LYS A 583 5.63 -13.33 2.10
N LEU A 584 6.92 -13.00 2.05
CA LEU A 584 7.39 -11.63 1.82
C LEU A 584 6.96 -11.14 0.43
N ARG A 585 7.05 -11.98 -0.60
CA ARG A 585 6.54 -11.67 -1.94
C ARG A 585 5.06 -11.27 -1.90
N ALA A 586 4.24 -12.06 -1.22
CA ALA A 586 2.81 -11.72 -1.06
C ALA A 586 2.62 -10.39 -0.32
N THR A 587 3.46 -10.10 0.68
CA THR A 587 3.44 -8.83 1.42
C THR A 587 3.85 -7.65 0.53
N PHE A 588 4.87 -7.79 -0.31
CA PHE A 588 5.26 -6.76 -1.28
C PHE A 588 4.18 -6.51 -2.33
N LEU A 589 3.48 -7.55 -2.79
CA LEU A 589 2.34 -7.41 -3.69
C LEU A 589 1.16 -6.69 -3.02
N LYS A 590 0.90 -6.97 -1.74
CA LYS A 590 -0.08 -6.24 -0.92
C LYS A 590 0.31 -4.76 -0.74
N MET A 591 1.59 -4.44 -0.61
CA MET A 591 2.06 -3.05 -0.63
C MET A 591 1.90 -2.41 -2.01
N ALA A 592 2.13 -3.15 -3.09
CA ALA A 592 1.99 -2.64 -4.45
C ALA A 592 0.55 -2.22 -4.78
N SER A 593 -0.47 -2.86 -4.18
CA SER A 593 -1.86 -2.42 -4.34
C SER A 593 -2.16 -1.06 -3.69
N ALA A 594 -1.37 -0.60 -2.71
CA ALA A 594 -1.52 0.74 -2.15
C ALA A 594 -1.25 1.84 -3.19
N LEU A 595 -0.51 1.52 -4.26
CA LEU A 595 -0.20 2.46 -5.34
C LEU A 595 -1.42 2.79 -6.20
N GLU A 596 -2.48 1.97 -6.15
CA GLU A 596 -3.70 2.22 -6.92
C GLU A 596 -4.37 3.53 -6.51
N GLN A 597 -4.34 3.89 -5.22
CA GLN A 597 -4.99 5.10 -4.72
C GLN A 597 -4.46 6.39 -5.39
N PRO A 598 -3.14 6.70 -5.37
CA PRO A 598 -2.63 7.89 -6.06
C PRO A 598 -2.68 7.79 -7.59
N LEU A 599 -2.79 6.59 -8.17
CA LEU A 599 -2.80 6.39 -9.62
C LEU A 599 -4.21 6.37 -10.23
N LEU A 600 -5.26 6.08 -9.45
CA LEU A 600 -6.63 5.88 -9.92
C LEU A 600 -7.12 7.07 -10.75
N ARG A 601 -7.04 8.28 -10.17
CA ARG A 601 -7.54 9.50 -10.82
C ARG A 601 -6.68 9.92 -12.02
N ILE A 602 -5.38 9.62 -11.97
CA ILE A 602 -4.45 9.89 -13.07
C ILE A 602 -4.78 9.00 -14.28
N ASN A 603 -5.08 7.73 -14.01
CA ASN A 603 -5.49 6.77 -15.02
C ASN A 603 -6.88 7.13 -15.60
N GLN A 604 -7.86 7.46 -14.75
CA GLN A 604 -9.19 7.92 -15.19
C GLN A 604 -9.12 9.18 -16.05
N ALA A 605 -8.20 10.10 -15.76
CA ALA A 605 -7.99 11.32 -16.54
C ALA A 605 -7.19 11.10 -17.84
N ASN A 606 -6.68 9.89 -18.10
CA ASN A 606 -5.74 9.58 -19.18
C ASN A 606 -4.53 10.54 -19.20
N SER A 607 -4.02 10.93 -18.03
CA SER A 607 -2.93 11.90 -17.94
C SER A 607 -1.59 11.28 -18.35
N PRO A 608 -0.71 12.02 -19.07
CA PRO A 608 0.65 11.58 -19.38
C PRO A 608 1.52 11.37 -18.12
N ASP A 609 1.13 11.95 -16.97
CA ASP A 609 1.86 11.82 -15.71
C ASP A 609 1.80 10.40 -15.12
N LEU A 610 0.88 9.54 -15.60
CA LEU A 610 0.67 8.19 -15.08
C LEU A 610 1.98 7.38 -15.01
N ILE A 611 2.78 7.45 -16.07
CA ILE A 611 4.06 6.72 -16.15
C ILE A 611 5.04 7.26 -15.10
N SER A 612 5.22 8.58 -15.04
CA SER A 612 6.15 9.23 -14.11
C SER A 612 5.79 8.95 -12.64
N VAL A 613 4.52 9.09 -12.28
CA VAL A 613 4.05 8.87 -10.91
C VAL A 613 4.15 7.39 -10.53
N SER A 614 3.77 6.50 -11.45
CA SER A 614 3.88 5.05 -11.22
C SER A 614 5.34 4.61 -11.08
N GLN A 615 6.27 5.18 -11.86
CA GLN A 615 7.70 4.92 -11.76
C GLN A 615 8.26 5.33 -10.41
N TYR A 616 7.85 6.48 -9.87
CA TYR A 616 8.30 6.95 -8.56
C TYR A 616 7.91 5.98 -7.45
N TYR A 617 6.61 5.71 -7.28
CA TYR A 617 6.16 4.85 -6.18
C TYR A 617 6.59 3.39 -6.35
N SER A 618 6.63 2.88 -7.59
CA SER A 618 7.18 1.54 -7.85
C SER A 618 8.67 1.48 -7.52
N GLY A 619 9.42 2.55 -7.82
CA GLY A 619 10.83 2.69 -7.52
C GLY A 619 11.11 2.64 -6.02
N GLU A 620 10.33 3.39 -5.22
CA GLU A 620 10.41 3.37 -3.75
C GLU A 620 10.17 1.95 -3.19
N LEU A 621 9.12 1.27 -3.68
CA LEU A 621 8.81 -0.08 -3.24
C LEU A 621 9.90 -1.09 -3.65
N VAL A 622 10.41 -1.00 -4.88
CA VAL A 622 11.53 -1.85 -5.35
C VAL A 622 12.79 -1.58 -4.54
N GLY A 623 13.07 -0.32 -4.20
CA GLY A 623 14.15 0.07 -3.29
C GLY A 623 14.02 -0.61 -1.93
N TYR A 624 12.82 -0.61 -1.36
CA TYR A 624 12.51 -1.32 -0.12
C TYR A 624 12.67 -2.84 -0.24
N VAL A 625 12.16 -3.46 -1.31
CA VAL A 625 12.33 -4.91 -1.58
C VAL A 625 13.82 -5.27 -1.63
N ARG A 626 14.63 -4.46 -2.33
CA ARG A 626 16.10 -4.65 -2.40
C ARG A 626 16.73 -4.52 -1.01
N LYS A 627 16.33 -3.55 -0.20
CA LYS A 627 16.81 -3.37 1.19
C LYS A 627 16.52 -4.61 2.04
N VAL A 628 15.31 -5.18 1.95
CA VAL A 628 14.92 -6.37 2.72
C VAL A 628 15.70 -7.60 2.25
N LEU A 629 15.76 -7.85 0.94
CA LEU A 629 16.36 -9.06 0.38
C LEU A 629 17.90 -9.05 0.32
N GLN A 630 18.54 -7.89 0.51
CA GLN A 630 20.01 -7.78 0.61
C GLN A 630 20.60 -8.69 1.69
N ILE A 631 19.80 -9.10 2.68
CA ILE A 631 20.26 -10.05 3.70
C ILE A 631 20.68 -11.42 3.13
N ILE A 632 20.12 -11.83 1.99
CA ILE A 632 20.43 -13.12 1.35
C ILE A 632 21.89 -13.10 0.84
N PRO A 633 22.29 -12.18 -0.08
CA PRO A 633 23.69 -12.02 -0.46
C PRO A 633 24.62 -11.86 0.73
N ARG A 634 24.27 -11.01 1.70
CA ARG A 634 25.10 -10.78 2.89
C ARG A 634 25.32 -12.07 3.71
N SER A 635 24.29 -12.89 3.85
CA SER A 635 24.39 -14.18 4.55
C SER A 635 25.20 -15.19 3.75
N MET A 636 25.04 -15.23 2.42
CA MET A 636 25.86 -16.08 1.55
C MET A 636 27.36 -15.73 1.65
N PHE A 637 27.73 -14.45 1.62
CA PHE A 637 29.12 -14.00 1.80
C PHE A 637 29.67 -14.37 3.18
N GLY A 638 28.87 -14.22 4.24
CA GLY A 638 29.26 -14.65 5.58
C GLY A 638 29.45 -16.18 5.71
N LEU A 639 28.74 -16.99 4.92
CA LEU A 639 28.96 -18.43 4.86
C LEU A 639 30.20 -18.79 4.02
N LEU A 640 30.42 -18.08 2.91
CA LEU A 640 31.60 -18.25 2.06
C LEU A 640 32.89 -17.94 2.82
N ASP A 641 32.91 -16.86 3.62
CA ASP A 641 34.06 -16.50 4.45
C ASP A 641 34.41 -17.61 5.46
N LYS A 642 33.40 -18.25 6.06
CA LYS A 642 33.60 -19.42 6.92
C LYS A 642 34.17 -20.60 6.15
N ILE A 643 33.70 -20.86 4.92
CA ILE A 643 34.25 -21.93 4.06
C ILE A 643 35.72 -21.65 3.73
N ILE A 644 36.05 -20.42 3.33
CA ILE A 644 37.42 -20.00 3.02
C ILE A 644 38.32 -20.18 4.23
N THR A 645 37.88 -19.75 5.41
CA THR A 645 38.63 -19.92 6.66
C THR A 645 38.88 -21.40 6.96
N LEU A 646 37.86 -22.26 6.86
CA LEU A 646 38.00 -23.71 7.06
C LEU A 646 39.01 -24.33 6.07
N GLN A 647 38.90 -23.97 4.79
CA GLN A 647 39.77 -24.52 3.74
C GLN A 647 41.21 -24.04 3.81
N THR A 648 41.47 -22.82 4.31
CA THR A 648 42.80 -22.22 4.34
C THR A 648 43.55 -22.43 5.66
N THR A 649 42.84 -22.50 6.79
CA THR A 649 43.48 -22.55 8.12
C THR A 649 43.31 -23.88 8.85
N GLN A 650 42.23 -24.63 8.59
CA GLN A 650 41.91 -25.84 9.35
C GLN A 650 42.18 -27.12 8.54
N ILE A 651 41.70 -27.17 7.30
CA ILE A 651 41.86 -28.34 6.44
C ILE A 651 43.30 -28.40 5.90
N LYS A 652 44.03 -29.43 6.33
CA LYS A 652 45.39 -29.71 5.84
C LYS A 652 45.33 -30.32 4.44
N GLU A 653 46.24 -29.88 3.56
CA GLU A 653 46.44 -30.51 2.26
C GLU A 653 46.94 -31.95 2.39
N VAL A 654 46.49 -32.82 1.48
CA VAL A 654 46.89 -34.23 1.46
C VAL A 654 48.25 -34.35 0.76
N PRO A 655 49.28 -34.95 1.42
CA PRO A 655 50.60 -35.11 0.82
C PRO A 655 50.58 -36.11 -0.34
N THR A 656 51.53 -35.97 -1.27
CA THR A 656 51.66 -36.84 -2.46
C THR A 656 52.00 -38.30 -2.13
N ARG A 657 52.50 -38.58 -0.92
CA ARG A 657 52.68 -39.94 -0.38
C ARG A 657 52.14 -39.98 1.05
N LEU A 658 51.27 -40.95 1.33
CA LEU A 658 50.57 -41.09 2.62
C LEU A 658 50.63 -42.54 3.11
N GLU A 659 51.06 -42.73 4.34
CA GLU A 659 51.01 -44.04 5.02
C GLU A 659 49.54 -44.45 5.23
N LYS A 660 49.22 -45.73 5.00
CA LYS A 660 47.85 -46.25 5.06
C LYS A 660 47.17 -45.99 6.41
N ASP A 661 47.93 -46.04 7.49
CA ASP A 661 47.42 -45.86 8.86
C ASP A 661 47.05 -44.39 9.16
N LYS A 662 47.62 -43.42 8.43
CA LYS A 662 47.31 -41.98 8.55
C LYS A 662 46.17 -41.51 7.64
N MET A 663 45.59 -42.41 6.83
CA MET A 663 44.52 -42.08 5.89
C MET A 663 43.28 -41.50 6.60
N LYS A 664 42.91 -42.03 7.77
CA LYS A 664 41.74 -41.55 8.52
C LYS A 664 41.95 -40.15 9.12
N GLU A 665 43.19 -39.82 9.49
CA GLU A 665 43.56 -38.52 10.02
C GLU A 665 43.52 -37.43 8.93
N PHE A 666 44.07 -37.72 7.75
CA PHE A 666 44.05 -36.79 6.61
C PHE A 666 42.69 -36.69 5.90
N ALA A 667 41.78 -37.64 6.15
CA ALA A 667 40.42 -37.58 5.63
C ALA A 667 39.63 -36.38 6.17
N GLN A 668 39.91 -35.92 7.42
CA GLN A 668 39.33 -34.72 8.03
C GLN A 668 37.80 -34.64 7.85
N LEU A 669 37.11 -35.74 8.18
CA LEU A 669 35.70 -35.95 7.84
C LEU A 669 34.77 -34.90 8.45
N ASP A 670 35.03 -34.49 9.70
CA ASP A 670 34.18 -33.51 10.41
C ASP A 670 34.27 -32.12 9.76
N ASP A 671 35.48 -31.64 9.45
CA ASP A 671 35.70 -30.35 8.80
C ASP A 671 35.14 -30.35 7.37
N ARG A 672 35.32 -31.45 6.63
CA ARG A 672 34.74 -31.62 5.29
C ARG A 672 33.21 -31.69 5.32
N TYR A 673 32.63 -32.34 6.33
CA TYR A 673 31.18 -32.35 6.54
C TYR A 673 30.66 -30.94 6.84
N GLN A 674 31.39 -30.16 7.64
CA GLN A 674 31.04 -28.78 7.93
C GLN A 674 31.10 -27.89 6.67
N VAL A 675 32.11 -28.07 5.81
CA VAL A 675 32.14 -27.41 4.49
C VAL A 675 30.93 -27.80 3.65
N ALA A 676 30.59 -29.09 3.56
CA ALA A 676 29.41 -29.55 2.83
C ALA A 676 28.10 -28.93 3.35
N LYS A 677 27.95 -28.83 4.68
CA LYS A 677 26.79 -28.21 5.33
C LYS A 677 26.68 -26.71 5.02
N LEU A 678 27.79 -25.99 5.04
CA LEU A 678 27.84 -24.56 4.69
C LEU A 678 27.52 -24.35 3.20
N THR A 679 28.08 -25.17 2.31
CA THR A 679 27.79 -25.13 0.88
C THR A 679 26.32 -25.42 0.58
N HIS A 680 25.73 -26.43 1.23
CA HIS A 680 24.30 -26.69 1.12
C HIS A 680 23.46 -25.50 1.61
N SER A 681 23.85 -24.87 2.72
CA SER A 681 23.15 -23.68 3.24
C SER A 681 23.16 -22.54 2.22
N ILE A 682 24.26 -22.32 1.51
CA ILE A 682 24.34 -21.33 0.41
C ILE A 682 23.37 -21.69 -0.73
N SER A 683 23.22 -22.97 -1.07
CA SER A 683 22.25 -23.39 -2.09
C SER A 683 20.82 -23.09 -1.65
N VAL A 684 20.47 -23.34 -0.38
CA VAL A 684 19.13 -23.03 0.16
C VAL A 684 18.82 -21.53 0.12
N PHE A 685 19.79 -20.66 0.43
CA PHE A 685 19.62 -19.21 0.27
C PHE A 685 19.37 -18.79 -1.19
N THR A 686 20.08 -19.44 -2.13
CA THR A 686 19.94 -19.20 -3.57
C THR A 686 18.57 -19.70 -4.08
N GLU A 687 18.11 -20.85 -3.61
CA GLU A 687 16.77 -21.36 -3.92
C GLU A 687 15.68 -20.43 -3.35
N GLY A 688 15.85 -19.94 -2.12
CA GLY A 688 14.91 -19.05 -1.46
C GLY A 688 14.64 -17.76 -2.24
N ILE A 689 15.66 -17.11 -2.80
CA ILE A 689 15.46 -15.92 -3.65
C ILE A 689 14.75 -16.27 -4.96
N LEU A 690 15.05 -17.42 -5.56
CA LEU A 690 14.40 -17.88 -6.80
C LEU A 690 12.92 -18.25 -6.59
N MET A 691 12.54 -18.71 -5.38
CA MET A 691 11.15 -18.99 -5.02
C MET A 691 10.24 -17.75 -5.07
N MET A 692 10.81 -16.53 -5.01
CA MET A 692 10.03 -15.29 -5.19
C MET A 692 9.31 -15.27 -6.55
N LYS A 693 9.83 -15.95 -7.56
CA LYS A 693 9.41 -15.83 -8.96
C LYS A 693 9.47 -14.38 -9.47
N THR A 694 9.47 -14.23 -10.78
CA THR A 694 9.37 -12.92 -11.39
C THR A 694 8.05 -12.26 -11.00
N THR A 695 8.14 -11.05 -10.47
CA THR A 695 6.98 -10.38 -9.84
C THR A 695 6.87 -8.96 -10.34
N LEU A 696 5.68 -8.57 -10.82
CA LEU A 696 5.39 -7.20 -11.20
C LEU A 696 5.00 -6.42 -9.93
N VAL A 697 5.79 -5.40 -9.59
CA VAL A 697 5.58 -4.54 -8.42
C VAL A 697 5.30 -3.14 -8.95
N GLY A 698 4.02 -2.75 -8.90
CA GLY A 698 3.54 -1.58 -9.64
C GLY A 698 3.74 -1.79 -11.14
N ILE A 699 4.60 -0.98 -11.77
CA ILE A 699 4.98 -1.14 -13.18
C ILE A 699 6.39 -1.70 -13.38
N ILE A 700 7.12 -1.97 -12.30
CA ILE A 700 8.50 -2.48 -12.38
C ILE A 700 8.49 -3.99 -12.19
N LYS A 701 9.04 -4.70 -13.18
CA LYS A 701 9.20 -6.15 -13.12
C LYS A 701 10.48 -6.49 -12.35
N ILE A 702 10.33 -7.17 -11.22
CA ILE A 702 11.45 -7.64 -10.41
C ILE A 702 11.81 -9.06 -10.86
N ASP A 703 13.04 -9.23 -11.35
CA ASP A 703 13.64 -10.54 -11.60
C ASP A 703 14.50 -10.95 -10.38
N PRO A 704 14.17 -12.06 -9.69
CA PRO A 704 14.95 -12.53 -8.55
C PRO A 704 16.41 -12.85 -8.90
N LYS A 705 16.69 -13.28 -10.13
CA LYS A 705 18.06 -13.57 -10.57
C LYS A 705 18.89 -12.28 -10.63
N GLN A 706 18.35 -11.25 -11.28
CA GLN A 706 19.01 -9.94 -11.35
C GLN A 706 19.17 -9.33 -9.95
N LEU A 707 18.17 -9.48 -9.07
CA LEU A 707 18.24 -9.00 -7.69
C LEU A 707 19.37 -9.66 -6.92
N LEU A 708 19.57 -10.97 -7.09
CA LEU A 708 20.69 -11.70 -6.49
C LEU A 708 22.04 -11.21 -7.05
N GLU A 709 22.17 -11.07 -8.36
CA GLU A 709 23.40 -10.60 -9.01
C GLU A 709 23.80 -9.21 -8.54
N ASP A 710 22.84 -8.27 -8.49
CA ASP A 710 23.09 -6.91 -8.00
C ASP A 710 23.45 -6.90 -6.51
N GLY A 711 22.79 -7.75 -5.72
CA GLY A 711 23.09 -7.92 -4.29
C GLY A 711 24.49 -8.47 -4.05
N ILE A 712 24.92 -9.47 -4.82
CA ILE A 712 26.29 -10.03 -4.79
C ILE A 712 27.30 -8.96 -5.20
N ARG A 713 27.04 -8.20 -6.26
CA ARG A 713 27.92 -7.11 -6.71
C ARG A 713 28.12 -6.08 -5.60
N LYS A 714 27.04 -5.72 -4.88
CA LYS A 714 27.10 -4.78 -3.77
C LYS A 714 27.99 -5.28 -2.62
N GLU A 715 27.85 -6.55 -2.23
CA GLU A 715 28.71 -7.13 -1.19
C GLU A 715 30.17 -7.20 -1.65
N LEU A 716 30.45 -7.56 -2.91
CA LEU A 716 31.81 -7.55 -3.47
C LEU A 716 32.45 -6.18 -3.39
N VAL A 717 31.75 -5.12 -3.83
CA VAL A 717 32.26 -3.74 -3.76
C VAL A 717 32.55 -3.36 -2.32
N GLN A 718 31.68 -3.73 -1.38
CA GLN A 718 31.90 -3.45 0.04
C GLN A 718 33.13 -4.17 0.59
N GLN A 719 33.34 -5.45 0.25
CA GLN A 719 34.52 -6.20 0.67
C GLN A 719 35.82 -5.62 0.08
N VAL A 720 35.81 -5.26 -1.21
CA VAL A 720 36.95 -4.61 -1.86
C VAL A 720 37.24 -3.25 -1.21
N ALA A 721 36.22 -2.44 -0.94
CA ALA A 721 36.39 -1.15 -0.28
C ALA A 721 36.94 -1.29 1.14
N LEU A 722 36.45 -2.28 1.91
CA LEU A 722 36.98 -2.59 3.24
C LEU A 722 38.43 -3.06 3.18
N ALA A 723 38.77 -3.94 2.25
CA ALA A 723 40.13 -4.42 2.04
C ALA A 723 41.09 -3.27 1.63
N LEU A 724 40.64 -2.37 0.75
CA LEU A 724 41.41 -1.17 0.39
C LEU A 724 41.57 -0.23 1.59
N HIS A 725 40.53 -0.03 2.39
CA HIS A 725 40.60 0.83 3.57
C HIS A 725 41.55 0.27 4.64
N GLN A 726 41.56 -1.04 4.84
CA GLN A 726 42.46 -1.71 5.79
C GLN A 726 43.90 -1.86 5.25
N GLY A 727 44.06 -2.07 3.94
CA GLY A 727 45.35 -2.27 3.30
C GLY A 727 46.09 -0.97 2.95
N LEU A 728 45.34 0.10 2.62
CA LEU A 728 45.86 1.43 2.26
C LEU A 728 45.72 2.41 3.43
N ILE A 729 46.19 2.01 4.62
CA ILE A 729 46.29 2.92 5.76
C ILE A 729 47.54 3.80 5.56
N PHE A 730 47.35 5.01 5.04
CA PHE A 730 48.41 6.01 4.98
C PHE A 730 48.69 6.52 6.39
N ASN A 731 49.77 6.04 7.01
CA ASN A 731 50.18 6.50 8.34
C ASN A 731 50.66 7.95 8.26
N PRO A 732 49.98 8.93 8.88
CA PRO A 732 50.38 10.35 8.81
C PRO A 732 51.71 10.65 9.52
N LYS A 733 52.30 9.65 10.22
CA LYS A 733 53.63 9.74 10.85
C LYS A 733 54.72 8.94 10.12
N ALA A 734 54.44 8.31 8.98
CA ALA A 734 55.49 7.68 8.19
C ALA A 734 56.38 8.80 7.62
N LYS A 735 57.55 9.01 8.25
CA LYS A 735 58.59 9.88 7.71
C LYS A 735 58.92 9.38 6.30
N VAL A 736 58.81 10.28 5.34
CA VAL A 736 59.37 10.13 3.99
C VAL A 736 60.87 9.87 4.19
N GLY A 737 61.29 8.65 3.90
CA GLY A 737 62.70 8.26 3.84
C GLY A 737 63.29 8.59 2.49
#